data_AF-A0A286UJS7-F1
#
_entry.id   AF-A0A286UJS7-F1
#
_cell.length_a   1.000
_cell.length_b   1.000
_cell.length_c   1.000
_cell.angle_alpha   90.00
_cell.angle_beta   90.00
_cell.angle_gamma   90.00
#
_symmetry.space_group_name_H-M   'P 1'
#
loop_
_entity.id
_entity.type
_entity.pdbx_description
1 polymer ?
#
loop_
_entity_poly.entity_id
_entity_poly.type
_entity_poly.pdbx_seq_one_letter_code
_entity_poly.pdbx_strand_id
1 'polypeptide(L)'
;MRSSISTSVLVLALAADALSAPNYEPKPRGTSMKLTRRAAANRTTEEWGIWAKTHRENLIAKYSANPDSKRRSKQRRGQGTNLIVNQNADSTYFGSLAVGTPPVAFDVILDTGSADLWLAGSSCGTDCDGITTFDASGSSSFNNLSTTFSITYGSGAASGTLAEDTIQMAGFSVSNQTFAVVDEVTDGLLSSPVSGLLGLAWQTIASSGATPFWQALVEGGAWDDPIMAFQLTRYVDQSQAQTEEYGGSFTMGFANSSLYTGSIEYQDLVNSRGTYWLLEMSSLTVQGTSISLTSGSSSYAAIDTGTTLVGGPSDVIAEIYAQIPDSEAGTGNYDGYYIYPCDTDVTVSLAFGGSSWSISSADFQLAQLSRSQCLGAFFVLDMSGSSSPSWIVGDTFLKNVYSVFRYNPASVGFANLSSTATAMNGDLNAEVPTPTLGSVAAAITATGSGNTRNSNDATHGLQTSLLGFGTLLIAMITRHIAVIDVFVFEVTLQQNTMFYYLHFTRAPPEQSILTQPVIITPSVANDLRTEHPTVPIDIYYAWIKCLHNPHSGSGSPSDIASSPEGASRRVLGPMTRPQKLCTWTGNAYKEVQVFPPKEAHPNEYWQLLLCSSSTSLSSTPRKPPRAQNPILSVDLSLPLHDFGVETVFPIVSSPILFSTRKDQKNEKKQVRNERILKLPPLWSNGPVGPLRLMEHLSFDLDKKVWDSGLGLANWLITTMTDSANIPSELRSVIDKDSPKIIELGTGTGLVSLILSTLLEFYPVKPKTKIIATDLESAMEILGTNINNNKHLYPSINLEANVLDWEEEELPQNVRDGVDFIIMADVTYNTASFPALISTLKRLHKASRSQRLVRKDCSATEGSRPFVLLAYKERHVDERKLWSLAAEIGLKFSDIGRIPGAGGNPIEIFAGSFDETFEAIIYEE
;
A
#
# COMPACT_ATOMS: atom_id res chain seq x y z
N MET A 1 65.25 37.74 -33.80
CA MET A 1 65.47 39.17 -34.08
C MET A 1 65.61 39.94 -32.76
N ARG A 2 65.94 41.24 -32.78
CA ARG A 2 66.23 42.05 -31.57
C ARG A 2 65.05 42.93 -31.12
N SER A 3 64.70 42.86 -29.83
CA SER A 3 64.21 43.96 -28.95
C SER A 3 63.90 43.32 -27.58
N SER A 4 64.46 43.73 -26.43
CA SER A 4 64.19 44.97 -25.67
C SER A 4 62.72 45.02 -25.20
N ILE A 5 62.38 45.27 -23.93
CA ILE A 5 62.87 46.35 -23.03
C ILE A 5 62.90 45.95 -21.53
N SER A 6 63.92 46.47 -20.82
CA SER A 6 64.09 46.76 -19.36
C SER A 6 63.97 45.70 -18.25
N THR A 7 64.94 45.81 -17.32
CA THR A 7 65.07 45.15 -16.01
C THR A 7 64.70 46.07 -14.83
N SER A 8 64.46 45.49 -13.64
CA SER A 8 64.72 46.00 -12.25
C SER A 8 63.64 45.50 -11.26
N VAL A 9 63.91 45.17 -9.99
CA VAL A 9 65.18 45.10 -9.22
C VAL A 9 65.12 43.97 -8.17
N LEU A 10 66.28 43.59 -7.60
CA LEU A 10 66.50 42.44 -6.71
C LEU A 10 66.49 42.81 -5.22
N VAL A 11 65.91 41.96 -4.36
CA VAL A 11 66.21 41.89 -2.90
C VAL A 11 66.23 40.42 -2.45
N LEU A 12 67.34 39.97 -1.82
CA LEU A 12 67.43 38.74 -1.01
C LEU A 12 67.04 39.10 0.44
N ALA A 13 66.46 38.24 1.29
CA ALA A 13 67.05 37.10 2.00
C ALA A 13 66.07 36.73 3.15
N LEU A 14 66.09 35.61 3.90
CA LEU A 14 66.78 34.32 3.85
C LEU A 14 66.02 33.35 4.79
N ALA A 15 65.73 32.12 4.37
CA ALA A 15 65.45 30.98 5.26
C ALA A 15 65.57 29.66 4.47
N ALA A 16 66.23 28.66 5.05
CA ALA A 16 66.32 27.27 4.59
C ALA A 16 65.98 26.35 5.78
N ASP A 17 65.67 25.06 5.65
CA ASP A 17 65.63 24.17 4.48
C ASP A 17 64.22 23.49 4.41
N ALA A 18 63.87 22.42 3.67
CA ALA A 18 64.62 21.36 3.00
C ALA A 18 63.93 20.85 1.71
N LEU A 19 64.57 19.88 1.05
CA LEU A 19 63.98 19.06 -0.02
C LEU A 19 63.12 17.90 0.58
N SER A 20 62.28 17.15 -0.14
CA SER A 20 62.10 16.98 -1.59
C SER A 20 60.69 16.44 -1.90
N ALA A 21 60.16 16.69 -3.11
CA ALA A 21 59.01 15.94 -3.65
C ALA A 21 59.45 14.56 -4.18
N PRO A 22 58.55 13.55 -4.15
CA PRO A 22 58.21 12.91 -5.42
C PRO A 22 56.74 12.45 -5.58
N ASN A 23 56.31 12.46 -6.84
CA ASN A 23 55.34 11.60 -7.54
C ASN A 23 54.43 10.65 -6.73
N TYR A 24 53.12 10.74 -6.98
CA TYR A 24 52.14 9.71 -6.62
C TYR A 24 51.80 8.85 -7.85
N GLU A 25 52.18 7.57 -7.84
CA GLU A 25 51.78 6.56 -8.83
C GLU A 25 51.17 5.35 -8.09
N PRO A 26 49.97 4.84 -8.46
CA PRO A 26 49.19 3.97 -7.58
C PRO A 26 49.31 2.46 -7.86
N LYS A 27 48.84 1.67 -6.87
CA LYS A 27 48.56 0.20 -6.88
C LYS A 27 49.74 -0.73 -6.46
N PRO A 28 49.46 -1.97 -6.00
CA PRO A 28 48.32 -2.39 -5.18
C PRO A 28 48.70 -3.34 -4.02
N ARG A 29 47.85 -3.39 -2.98
CA ARG A 29 47.57 -4.61 -2.17
C ARG A 29 46.33 -4.39 -1.32
N GLY A 30 45.24 -5.10 -1.64
CA GLY A 30 44.09 -5.16 -0.76
C GLY A 30 44.38 -6.11 0.40
N THR A 31 44.47 -5.58 1.62
CA THR A 31 44.61 -6.39 2.83
C THR A 31 43.26 -7.04 3.15
N SER A 32 43.19 -8.37 3.09
CA SER A 32 42.01 -9.11 3.53
C SER A 32 41.83 -8.94 5.05
N MET A 33 40.87 -8.11 5.47
CA MET A 33 40.42 -8.10 6.85
C MET A 33 39.51 -9.31 7.08
N LYS A 34 39.92 -10.22 7.96
CA LYS A 34 38.98 -11.17 8.56
C LYS A 34 38.00 -10.38 9.42
N LEU A 35 36.73 -10.31 8.99
CA LEU A 35 35.63 -9.95 9.88
C LEU A 35 35.63 -10.95 11.05
N THR A 36 36.11 -10.50 12.19
CA THR A 36 36.09 -11.26 13.42
C THR A 36 34.92 -10.71 14.24
N ARG A 37 33.83 -11.47 14.25
CA ARG A 37 32.56 -11.13 14.89
C ARG A 37 32.81 -10.66 16.33
N ARG A 38 32.44 -9.42 16.66
CA ARG A 38 32.18 -9.04 18.07
C ARG A 38 30.82 -9.62 18.44
N ALA A 39 30.68 -10.08 19.68
CA ALA A 39 29.37 -10.43 20.22
C ALA A 39 28.55 -9.14 20.47
N ALA A 40 27.26 -9.30 20.73
CA ALA A 40 26.38 -8.21 21.17
C ALA A 40 26.96 -7.50 22.41
N ALA A 41 26.61 -6.23 22.58
CA ALA A 41 27.04 -5.43 23.71
C ALA A 41 26.26 -5.81 24.98
N ASN A 42 26.74 -6.84 25.70
CA ASN A 42 26.20 -7.19 27.02
C ASN A 42 26.35 -6.01 27.98
N ARG A 43 25.25 -5.29 28.23
CA ARG A 43 25.12 -4.35 29.36
C ARG A 43 25.52 -5.07 30.65
N THR A 44 26.35 -4.43 31.47
CA THR A 44 26.76 -4.92 32.79
C THR A 44 25.63 -4.82 33.80
N THR A 45 25.80 -5.49 34.95
CA THR A 45 24.85 -5.43 36.08
C THR A 45 24.74 -4.02 36.70
N GLU A 46 25.65 -3.09 36.42
CA GLU A 46 25.50 -1.69 36.83
C GLU A 46 24.65 -0.91 35.80
N GLU A 47 24.94 -1.08 34.51
CA GLU A 47 24.19 -0.43 33.40
C GLU A 47 22.73 -0.90 33.34
N TRP A 48 22.44 -2.17 33.62
CA TRP A 48 21.06 -2.66 33.76
C TRP A 48 20.32 -2.04 34.94
N GLY A 49 21.02 -1.79 36.07
CA GLY A 49 20.44 -1.10 37.21
C GLY A 49 20.11 0.35 36.87
N ILE A 50 21.05 1.06 36.25
CA ILE A 50 20.85 2.46 35.82
C ILE A 50 19.68 2.54 34.83
N TRP A 51 19.62 1.66 33.83
CA TRP A 51 18.50 1.59 32.88
C TRP A 51 17.17 1.34 33.59
N ALA A 52 17.11 0.39 34.54
CA ALA A 52 15.89 0.06 35.27
C ALA A 52 15.41 1.23 36.13
N LYS A 53 16.30 1.85 36.92
CA LYS A 53 16.00 3.07 37.70
C LYS A 53 15.40 4.15 36.80
N THR A 54 16.10 4.48 35.72
CA THR A 54 15.66 5.49 34.76
C THR A 54 14.30 5.11 34.19
N HIS A 55 14.10 3.90 33.66
CA HIS A 55 12.81 3.44 33.13
C HIS A 55 11.63 3.59 34.12
N ARG A 56 11.85 3.37 35.42
CA ARG A 56 10.83 3.58 36.46
C ARG A 56 10.52 5.06 36.69
N GLU A 57 11.55 5.90 36.79
CA GLU A 57 11.41 7.36 36.87
C GLU A 57 10.75 7.93 35.59
N ASN A 58 10.99 7.29 34.43
CA ASN A 58 10.51 7.71 33.12
C ASN A 58 8.98 7.74 33.01
N LEU A 59 8.31 6.84 33.72
CA LEU A 59 6.89 6.59 33.60
C LEU A 59 6.05 7.42 34.57
N ILE A 60 6.61 7.84 35.71
CA ILE A 60 5.90 8.64 36.70
C ILE A 60 5.54 10.04 36.16
N ALA A 61 6.44 10.67 35.40
CA ALA A 61 6.18 12.00 34.84
C ALA A 61 5.24 12.00 33.63
N LYS A 62 5.33 10.99 32.74
CA LYS A 62 4.57 10.86 31.48
C LYS A 62 3.04 10.99 31.65
N TYR A 63 2.52 10.60 32.80
CA TYR A 63 1.07 10.42 33.02
C TYR A 63 0.33 11.56 33.75
N SER A 64 1.00 12.66 34.09
CA SER A 64 0.52 13.63 35.10
C SER A 64 -0.19 14.90 34.57
N ALA A 65 -0.91 14.87 33.43
CA ALA A 65 -1.56 16.06 32.83
C ALA A 65 -3.05 15.83 32.41
N ASN A 66 -3.88 16.89 32.38
CA ASN A 66 -5.35 16.75 32.20
C ASN A 66 -6.08 17.88 31.40
N PRO A 67 -7.06 17.60 30.50
CA PRO A 67 -7.33 18.47 29.33
C PRO A 67 -8.81 18.60 28.82
N ASP A 68 -9.07 19.27 27.68
CA ASP A 68 -10.42 19.49 27.07
C ASP A 68 -10.45 19.48 25.51
N SER A 69 -11.61 19.76 24.86
CA SER A 69 -12.01 19.13 23.57
C SER A 69 -12.86 19.97 22.56
N LYS A 70 -12.80 19.66 21.23
CA LYS A 70 -13.97 19.43 20.29
C LYS A 70 -13.74 19.34 18.75
N ARG A 71 -14.14 18.17 18.19
CA ARG A 71 -15.05 17.89 17.02
C ARG A 71 -14.63 18.04 15.53
N ARG A 72 -15.31 17.18 14.73
CA ARG A 72 -15.02 16.66 13.37
C ARG A 72 -15.85 17.22 12.20
N SER A 73 -15.40 16.94 10.97
CA SER A 73 -16.25 16.76 9.77
C SER A 73 -15.76 15.59 8.89
N LYS A 74 -16.66 14.95 8.12
CA LYS A 74 -16.42 13.65 7.44
C LYS A 74 -15.63 13.74 6.12
N GLN A 75 -14.87 12.68 5.80
CA GLN A 75 -14.45 12.36 4.43
C GLN A 75 -14.22 10.84 4.19
N ARG A 76 -13.49 10.48 3.12
CA ARG A 76 -13.36 9.13 2.54
C ARG A 76 -12.10 8.39 3.04
N ARG A 77 -12.21 7.06 3.03
CA ARG A 77 -11.42 6.08 3.78
C ARG A 77 -10.32 5.37 2.97
N GLY A 78 -9.43 4.67 3.66
CA GLY A 78 -8.40 3.77 3.12
C GLY A 78 -7.67 2.96 4.21
N GLN A 79 -6.69 2.16 3.82
CA GLN A 79 -5.87 1.31 4.71
C GLN A 79 -4.38 1.58 4.49
N GLY A 80 -3.58 1.38 5.55
CA GLY A 80 -2.14 1.61 5.51
C GLY A 80 -1.37 0.86 6.58
N THR A 81 -0.10 0.55 6.34
CA THR A 81 0.78 -0.15 7.30
C THR A 81 2.17 0.49 7.33
N ASN A 82 2.78 0.51 8.51
CA ASN A 82 4.17 0.87 8.74
C ASN A 82 4.88 -0.37 9.30
N LEU A 83 6.03 -0.75 8.74
CA LEU A 83 6.84 -1.78 9.38
C LEU A 83 7.62 -1.16 10.54
N ILE A 84 7.69 -1.89 11.63
CA ILE A 84 8.34 -1.47 12.87
C ILE A 84 9.77 -2.04 12.91
N VAL A 85 10.72 -1.25 13.40
CA VAL A 85 12.04 -1.72 13.83
C VAL A 85 12.02 -1.99 15.34
N ASN A 86 12.54 -3.14 15.76
CA ASN A 86 12.82 -3.45 17.16
C ASN A 86 14.26 -3.06 17.45
N GLN A 87 14.47 -2.20 18.45
CA GLN A 87 15.77 -1.67 18.81
C GLN A 87 16.27 -2.27 20.13
N ASN A 88 17.56 -2.65 20.15
CA ASN A 88 18.28 -3.14 21.32
C ASN A 88 17.57 -4.31 22.04
N ALA A 89 17.17 -5.33 21.27
CA ALA A 89 16.50 -6.55 21.74
C ALA A 89 15.31 -6.25 22.68
N ASP A 90 14.24 -5.72 22.09
CA ASP A 90 12.95 -5.41 22.70
C ASP A 90 12.97 -4.17 23.61
N SER A 91 14.02 -3.34 23.60
CA SER A 91 14.07 -2.12 24.44
C SER A 91 13.08 -1.05 23.96
N THR A 92 12.97 -0.85 22.64
CA THR A 92 12.17 0.22 22.01
C THR A 92 11.66 -0.24 20.63
N TYR A 93 10.46 0.20 20.25
CA TYR A 93 9.88 -0.02 18.92
C TYR A 93 9.67 1.32 18.21
N PHE A 94 10.14 1.44 16.97
CA PHE A 94 9.97 2.65 16.17
C PHE A 94 9.48 2.34 14.75
N GLY A 95 8.72 3.28 14.18
CA GLY A 95 8.33 3.28 12.78
C GLY A 95 8.95 4.47 12.05
N SER A 96 8.64 4.64 10.76
CA SER A 96 9.09 5.80 9.98
C SER A 96 7.94 6.62 9.44
N LEU A 97 8.07 7.95 9.50
CA LEU A 97 7.21 8.92 8.84
C LEU A 97 8.07 9.85 7.97
N ALA A 98 7.44 10.64 7.10
CA ALA A 98 8.14 11.67 6.34
C ALA A 98 7.54 13.07 6.55
N VAL A 99 8.41 14.07 6.67
CA VAL A 99 8.06 15.47 6.93
C VAL A 99 8.53 16.38 5.79
N GLY A 100 7.69 17.34 5.42
CA GLY A 100 8.06 18.48 4.58
C GLY A 100 7.78 18.35 3.08
N THR A 101 8.14 19.40 2.36
CA THR A 101 8.10 19.46 0.88
C THR A 101 9.44 19.98 0.33
N PRO A 102 10.32 19.14 -0.24
CA PRO A 102 10.17 17.69 -0.42
C PRO A 102 10.14 16.94 0.92
N PRO A 103 9.48 15.76 0.97
CA PRO A 103 9.48 14.93 2.17
C PRO A 103 10.88 14.40 2.49
N VAL A 104 11.22 14.39 3.78
CA VAL A 104 12.41 13.76 4.37
C VAL A 104 11.92 12.72 5.38
N ALA A 105 12.49 11.52 5.38
CA ALA A 105 12.08 10.45 6.31
C ALA A 105 12.73 10.60 7.69
N PHE A 106 12.00 10.26 8.74
CA PHE A 106 12.42 10.29 10.14
C PHE A 106 11.89 9.06 10.87
N ASP A 107 12.75 8.45 11.68
CA ASP A 107 12.39 7.35 12.57
C ASP A 107 11.79 7.90 13.87
N VAL A 108 10.65 7.36 14.29
CA VAL A 108 9.88 7.84 15.44
C VAL A 108 9.32 6.71 16.29
N ILE A 109 9.40 6.85 17.61
CA ILE A 109 8.70 5.96 18.55
C ILE A 109 7.18 6.11 18.34
N LEU A 110 6.47 4.98 18.29
CA LEU A 110 5.02 4.95 18.12
C LEU A 110 4.36 4.83 19.50
N ASP A 111 3.91 5.94 20.10
CA ASP A 111 3.62 6.02 21.54
C ASP A 111 2.12 6.18 21.86
N THR A 112 1.42 5.09 22.21
CA THR A 112 0.01 5.18 22.66
C THR A 112 -0.17 5.79 24.06
N GLY A 113 0.91 6.09 24.78
CA GLY A 113 0.91 6.79 26.07
C GLY A 113 1.06 8.32 25.99
N SER A 114 1.32 8.92 24.83
CA SER A 114 1.33 10.39 24.66
C SER A 114 0.71 10.84 23.32
N ALA A 115 0.49 12.15 23.12
CA ALA A 115 -0.35 12.65 22.03
C ALA A 115 0.34 13.64 21.06
N ASP A 116 1.49 14.22 21.44
CA ASP A 116 2.22 15.16 20.60
C ASP A 116 3.12 14.44 19.57
N LEU A 117 3.32 15.06 18.41
CA LEU A 117 4.40 14.71 17.48
C LEU A 117 5.53 15.72 17.65
N TRP A 118 6.76 15.24 17.74
CA TRP A 118 7.96 16.09 17.76
C TRP A 118 9.16 15.41 17.11
N LEU A 119 10.08 16.23 16.59
CA LEU A 119 11.34 15.82 15.99
C LEU A 119 12.49 16.69 16.48
N ALA A 120 13.67 16.11 16.62
CA ALA A 120 14.90 16.86 16.87
C ALA A 120 15.18 17.85 15.72
N GLY A 121 15.33 19.13 16.02
CA GLY A 121 15.69 20.17 15.06
C GLY A 121 17.19 20.17 14.73
N SER A 122 17.57 20.79 13.62
CA SER A 122 18.98 20.97 13.22
C SER A 122 19.81 21.83 14.19
N SER A 123 19.15 22.50 15.14
CA SER A 123 19.69 23.25 16.28
C SER A 123 19.97 22.39 17.52
N CYS A 124 19.52 21.14 17.57
CA CYS A 124 19.62 20.28 18.75
C CYS A 124 21.08 20.00 19.16
N GLY A 125 21.40 20.20 20.45
CA GLY A 125 22.77 20.18 20.96
C GLY A 125 23.30 18.83 21.48
N THR A 126 22.53 18.13 22.32
CA THR A 126 22.93 16.86 22.97
C THR A 126 22.06 15.73 22.45
N ASP A 127 22.61 14.51 22.34
CA ASP A 127 21.93 13.28 21.87
C ASP A 127 21.23 13.34 20.49
N CYS A 128 21.51 14.39 19.72
CA CYS A 128 21.13 14.52 18.33
C CYS A 128 22.27 14.21 17.34
N ASP A 129 23.38 13.65 17.83
CA ASP A 129 24.47 13.13 17.01
C ASP A 129 24.08 11.79 16.36
N GLY A 130 24.18 11.71 15.02
CA GLY A 130 23.91 10.46 14.28
C GLY A 130 22.43 10.11 14.06
N ILE A 131 21.52 11.06 14.26
CA ILE A 131 20.10 10.96 13.87
C ILE A 131 19.79 11.88 12.67
N THR A 132 18.60 11.73 12.09
CA THR A 132 18.14 12.66 11.05
C THR A 132 17.44 13.85 11.73
N THR A 133 18.10 15.02 11.76
CA THR A 133 17.51 16.23 12.35
C THR A 133 16.67 17.02 11.33
N PHE A 134 15.60 17.65 11.81
CA PHE A 134 14.68 18.42 10.98
C PHE A 134 15.25 19.81 10.66
N ASP A 135 15.56 20.05 9.38
CA ASP A 135 15.93 21.35 8.85
C ASP A 135 14.69 22.09 8.32
N ALA A 136 14.22 23.06 9.12
CA ALA A 136 13.15 23.98 8.78
C ALA A 136 13.37 24.77 7.48
N SER A 137 14.62 24.95 7.03
CA SER A 137 14.95 25.62 5.76
C SER A 137 14.89 24.70 4.53
N GLY A 138 14.88 23.38 4.75
CA GLY A 138 14.76 22.36 3.70
C GLY A 138 13.34 22.13 3.19
N SER A 139 12.31 22.51 3.96
CA SER A 139 10.90 22.32 3.62
C SER A 139 10.23 23.60 3.13
N SER A 140 9.58 23.52 1.96
CA SER A 140 8.78 24.60 1.37
C SER A 140 7.31 24.64 1.85
N SER A 141 6.89 23.70 2.68
CA SER A 141 5.57 23.67 3.34
C SER A 141 5.62 23.97 4.84
N PHE A 142 6.82 24.17 5.41
CA PHE A 142 7.03 24.51 6.81
C PHE A 142 6.46 25.88 7.19
N ASN A 143 5.71 25.92 8.29
CA ASN A 143 5.12 27.12 8.87
C ASN A 143 5.44 27.20 10.39
N ASN A 144 6.32 28.11 10.80
CA ASN A 144 6.70 28.27 12.20
C ASN A 144 5.62 29.05 12.99
N LEU A 145 4.98 28.40 13.97
CA LEU A 145 3.92 29.02 14.79
C LEU A 145 4.46 29.94 15.89
N SER A 146 5.78 30.04 16.06
CA SER A 146 6.48 30.87 17.07
C SER A 146 5.99 30.67 18.50
N THR A 147 5.41 29.50 18.78
CA THR A 147 4.80 29.14 20.06
C THR A 147 5.69 28.12 20.74
N THR A 148 6.21 28.44 21.94
CA THR A 148 7.11 27.56 22.67
C THR A 148 6.43 26.23 22.99
N PHE A 149 7.13 25.13 22.71
CA PHE A 149 6.77 23.78 23.11
C PHE A 149 7.68 23.31 24.24
N SER A 150 7.10 22.61 25.21
CA SER A 150 7.83 21.84 26.20
C SER A 150 6.94 20.67 26.61
N ILE A 151 7.48 19.46 26.56
CA ILE A 151 6.85 18.25 27.07
C ILE A 151 7.84 17.54 28.00
N THR A 152 7.33 16.91 29.04
CA THR A 152 8.13 16.15 30.00
C THR A 152 7.68 14.70 30.01
N TYR A 153 8.41 13.87 29.28
CA TYR A 153 8.53 12.45 29.62
C TYR A 153 9.40 12.35 30.87
N GLY A 154 9.32 11.28 31.66
CA GLY A 154 10.28 11.15 32.76
C GLY A 154 11.69 10.82 32.26
N SER A 155 11.79 10.23 31.06
CA SER A 155 13.05 10.06 30.30
C SER A 155 13.67 11.38 29.89
N GLY A 156 12.92 12.48 29.95
CA GLY A 156 13.44 13.77 29.59
C GLY A 156 12.37 14.80 29.27
N ALA A 157 12.74 16.06 29.49
CA ALA A 157 12.12 17.14 28.76
C ALA A 157 12.58 17.11 27.29
N ALA A 158 11.64 17.36 26.39
CA ALA A 158 11.91 17.84 25.03
C ALA A 158 11.30 19.25 24.91
N SER A 159 12.07 20.22 24.44
CA SER A 159 11.60 21.61 24.30
C SER A 159 12.10 22.31 23.05
N GLY A 160 11.34 23.29 22.58
CA GLY A 160 11.60 24.00 21.32
C GLY A 160 10.39 24.81 20.88
N THR A 161 10.02 24.72 19.60
CA THR A 161 8.96 25.55 19.01
C THR A 161 7.97 24.73 18.19
N LEU A 162 6.67 25.04 18.33
CA LEU A 162 5.63 24.47 17.48
C LEU A 162 5.71 25.01 16.05
N ALA A 163 5.51 24.11 15.09
CA ALA A 163 5.36 24.39 13.68
C ALA A 163 4.23 23.56 13.07
N GLU A 164 3.76 23.95 11.90
CA GLU A 164 2.98 23.08 11.01
C GLU A 164 3.85 22.67 9.83
N ASP A 165 3.75 21.42 9.40
CA ASP A 165 4.22 20.99 8.08
C ASP A 165 3.40 19.78 7.60
N THR A 166 3.71 19.34 6.39
CA THR A 166 3.25 18.10 5.77
C THR A 166 3.87 16.90 6.47
N ILE A 167 3.05 16.07 7.13
CA ILE A 167 3.46 14.78 7.73
C ILE A 167 2.83 13.64 6.94
N GLN A 168 3.58 12.59 6.59
CA GLN A 168 3.18 11.45 5.75
C GLN A 168 3.56 10.11 6.41
N MET A 169 2.68 9.11 6.43
CA MET A 169 2.96 7.78 7.00
C MET A 169 1.93 6.73 6.54
N ALA A 170 2.41 5.54 6.14
CA ALA A 170 1.70 4.26 5.98
C ALA A 170 0.50 4.17 5.01
N GLY A 171 -0.13 5.29 4.68
CA GLY A 171 -1.25 5.43 3.73
C GLY A 171 -1.71 6.89 3.59
N PHE A 172 -1.27 7.75 4.52
CA PHE A 172 -2.00 8.94 4.90
C PHE A 172 -1.10 10.12 5.24
N SER A 173 -1.67 11.33 5.18
CA SER A 173 -0.92 12.55 5.41
C SER A 173 -1.82 13.74 5.72
N VAL A 174 -1.26 14.71 6.44
CA VAL A 174 -1.90 15.94 6.88
C VAL A 174 -0.97 17.10 6.50
N SER A 175 -1.47 18.09 5.75
CA SER A 175 -0.68 19.21 5.20
C SER A 175 -0.17 20.22 6.24
N ASN A 176 -0.96 20.36 7.31
CA ASN A 176 -0.77 21.33 8.38
C ASN A 176 -0.82 20.57 9.71
N GLN A 177 -0.06 19.48 9.82
CA GLN A 177 0.02 18.78 11.11
C GLN A 177 0.89 19.63 12.01
N THR A 178 0.34 20.07 13.14
CA THR A 178 1.14 20.71 14.17
C THR A 178 2.05 19.67 14.82
N PHE A 179 3.32 20.01 14.95
CA PHE A 179 4.35 19.24 15.63
C PHE A 179 5.35 20.20 16.29
N ALA A 180 6.23 19.69 17.15
CA ALA A 180 7.35 20.48 17.67
C ALA A 180 8.66 20.19 16.94
N VAL A 181 9.37 21.26 16.58
CA VAL A 181 10.80 21.21 16.28
C VAL A 181 11.52 21.44 17.62
N VAL A 182 12.31 20.45 18.05
CA VAL A 182 12.90 20.40 19.39
C VAL A 182 14.36 20.84 19.33
N ASP A 183 14.69 21.88 20.09
CA ASP A 183 16.03 22.47 20.22
C ASP A 183 16.82 21.86 21.39
N GLU A 184 16.13 21.34 22.41
CA GLU A 184 16.74 20.70 23.59
C GLU A 184 16.02 19.39 23.92
N VAL A 185 16.75 18.27 23.90
CA VAL A 185 16.35 16.98 24.49
C VAL A 185 17.20 16.68 25.73
N THR A 186 16.71 15.82 26.60
CA THR A 186 17.49 15.29 27.73
C THR A 186 18.33 14.10 27.31
N ASP A 187 19.51 13.95 27.92
CA ASP A 187 20.42 12.81 27.80
C ASP A 187 19.66 11.48 27.99
N GLY A 188 19.72 10.57 27.01
CA GLY A 188 19.02 9.29 26.99
C GLY A 188 17.56 9.32 26.49
N LEU A 189 17.01 10.46 26.06
CA LEU A 189 15.64 10.55 25.50
C LEU A 189 15.55 10.07 24.03
N LEU A 190 16.65 10.13 23.28
CA LEU A 190 16.76 9.63 21.90
C LEU A 190 17.90 8.61 21.77
N SER A 191 17.76 7.68 20.84
CA SER A 191 18.79 6.67 20.53
C SER A 191 18.85 6.40 19.02
N SER A 192 19.96 6.81 18.38
CA SER A 192 20.17 6.68 16.93
C SER A 192 19.75 5.30 16.39
N PRO A 193 18.92 5.23 15.34
CA PRO A 193 18.53 6.31 14.43
C PRO A 193 17.30 7.16 14.83
N VAL A 194 16.63 6.83 15.95
CA VAL A 194 15.37 7.46 16.38
C VAL A 194 15.52 8.98 16.48
N SER A 195 14.73 9.69 15.69
CA SER A 195 14.81 11.14 15.44
C SER A 195 13.70 11.95 16.15
N GLY A 196 12.77 11.26 16.81
CA GLY A 196 11.67 11.86 17.58
C GLY A 196 10.62 10.82 18.00
N LEU A 197 9.39 11.29 18.22
CA LEU A 197 8.28 10.45 18.72
C LEU A 197 6.94 10.92 18.15
N LEU A 198 6.08 9.96 17.81
CA LEU A 198 4.73 10.15 17.31
C LEU A 198 3.71 9.70 18.38
N GLY A 199 3.03 10.66 19.00
CA GLY A 199 1.95 10.39 19.95
C GLY A 199 0.70 9.79 19.29
N LEU A 200 0.21 8.70 19.88
CA LEU A 200 -0.94 7.89 19.46
C LEU A 200 -2.06 7.85 20.54
N ALA A 201 -1.94 8.62 21.62
CA ALA A 201 -3.01 8.89 22.57
C ALA A 201 -3.96 10.00 22.08
N TRP A 202 -4.99 10.32 22.87
CA TRP A 202 -6.04 11.26 22.50
C TRP A 202 -5.57 12.72 22.56
N GLN A 203 -6.08 13.59 21.65
CA GLN A 203 -5.76 15.03 21.57
C GLN A 203 -5.77 15.73 22.91
N THR A 204 -6.65 15.30 23.81
CA THR A 204 -6.77 15.90 25.13
C THR A 204 -5.38 15.97 25.78
N ILE A 205 -4.62 14.87 25.91
CA ILE A 205 -3.34 14.89 26.63
C ILE A 205 -2.15 15.48 25.84
N ALA A 206 -2.40 16.16 24.71
CA ALA A 206 -1.36 16.85 23.95
C ALA A 206 -0.91 18.13 24.68
N SER A 207 0.39 18.23 24.98
CA SER A 207 1.01 19.41 25.60
C SER A 207 0.97 20.64 24.68
N SER A 208 0.95 20.41 23.36
CA SER A 208 0.69 21.46 22.35
C SER A 208 -0.79 21.85 22.23
N GLY A 209 -1.71 21.04 22.76
CA GLY A 209 -3.15 21.11 22.49
C GLY A 209 -3.57 20.76 21.06
N ALA A 210 -2.63 20.42 20.17
CA ALA A 210 -2.90 20.11 18.77
C ALA A 210 -3.60 18.74 18.61
N THR A 211 -4.32 18.56 17.50
CA THR A 211 -4.88 17.25 17.16
C THR A 211 -3.75 16.31 16.73
N PRO A 212 -3.57 15.13 17.37
CA PRO A 212 -2.56 14.14 17.00
C PRO A 212 -2.77 13.66 15.57
N PHE A 213 -1.70 13.26 14.90
CA PHE A 213 -1.73 12.82 13.49
C PHE A 213 -2.76 11.70 13.25
N TRP A 214 -2.68 10.60 14.02
CA TRP A 214 -3.64 9.49 13.91
C TRP A 214 -5.09 9.98 14.10
N GLN A 215 -5.31 10.87 15.07
CA GLN A 215 -6.63 11.41 15.36
C GLN A 215 -7.09 12.27 14.19
N ALA A 216 -6.27 13.17 13.65
CA ALA A 216 -6.60 14.01 12.49
C ALA A 216 -6.99 13.17 11.25
N LEU A 217 -6.42 11.97 11.08
CA LEU A 217 -6.81 11.02 10.04
C LEU A 217 -8.20 10.41 10.30
N VAL A 218 -8.42 9.79 11.46
CA VAL A 218 -9.72 9.16 11.77
C VAL A 218 -10.84 10.20 12.01
N GLU A 219 -10.52 11.43 12.41
CA GLU A 219 -11.42 12.60 12.46
C GLU A 219 -11.85 13.03 11.06
N GLY A 220 -10.90 13.09 10.13
CA GLY A 220 -11.16 13.32 8.70
C GLY A 220 -11.80 12.12 7.98
N GLY A 221 -11.93 10.97 8.63
CA GLY A 221 -12.48 9.75 8.04
C GLY A 221 -11.56 9.08 7.02
N ALA A 222 -10.25 9.26 7.13
CA ALA A 222 -9.24 8.72 6.21
C ALA A 222 -9.02 7.19 6.31
N TRP A 223 -9.68 6.51 7.25
CA TRP A 223 -9.44 5.12 7.64
C TRP A 223 -10.66 4.23 7.38
N ASP A 224 -10.48 3.06 6.77
CA ASP A 224 -11.55 2.09 6.42
C ASP A 224 -12.33 1.65 7.65
N ASP A 225 -11.69 0.89 8.54
CA ASP A 225 -12.12 0.76 9.92
C ASP A 225 -11.51 1.89 10.77
N PRO A 226 -12.24 2.48 11.73
CA PRO A 226 -11.74 3.54 12.60
C PRO A 226 -10.82 2.97 13.71
N ILE A 227 -9.81 2.19 13.30
CA ILE A 227 -8.90 1.42 14.15
C ILE A 227 -7.45 1.58 13.69
N MET A 228 -6.53 1.39 14.63
CA MET A 228 -5.12 1.12 14.38
C MET A 228 -4.69 -0.09 15.19
N ALA A 229 -3.76 -0.91 14.69
CA ALA A 229 -3.37 -2.14 15.37
C ALA A 229 -1.87 -2.46 15.26
N PHE A 230 -1.37 -3.16 16.27
CA PHE A 230 0.04 -3.50 16.45
C PHE A 230 0.24 -5.01 16.55
N GLN A 231 1.32 -5.47 15.93
CA GLN A 231 2.01 -6.72 16.25
C GLN A 231 3.48 -6.38 16.48
N LEU A 232 4.01 -6.78 17.64
CA LEU A 232 5.42 -6.60 18.01
C LEU A 232 6.15 -7.96 17.97
N THR A 233 7.45 -7.96 17.70
CA THR A 233 8.30 -9.16 17.71
C THR A 233 9.16 -9.24 18.97
N ARG A 234 9.48 -10.47 19.40
CA ARG A 234 10.41 -10.76 20.50
C ARG A 234 11.80 -11.14 20.00
N TYR A 235 12.82 -10.54 20.58
CA TYR A 235 14.26 -10.83 20.43
C TYR A 235 15.00 -10.88 21.78
N VAL A 236 14.38 -10.58 22.93
CA VAL A 236 15.04 -10.63 24.26
C VAL A 236 15.60 -12.02 24.63
N ASP A 237 15.03 -13.10 24.08
CA ASP A 237 15.53 -14.47 24.24
C ASP A 237 16.62 -14.86 23.22
N GLN A 238 16.91 -13.99 22.23
CA GLN A 238 17.87 -14.25 21.16
C GLN A 238 19.27 -13.73 21.49
N SER A 239 20.11 -14.62 22.01
CA SER A 239 21.54 -14.36 22.31
C SER A 239 22.41 -13.83 21.15
N GLN A 240 21.86 -13.68 19.94
CA GLN A 240 22.55 -13.24 18.72
C GLN A 240 21.90 -12.01 18.08
N ALA A 241 20.88 -11.41 18.71
CA ALA A 241 20.20 -10.22 18.25
C ALA A 241 21.16 -9.03 18.03
N GLN A 242 20.81 -8.19 17.08
CA GLN A 242 21.53 -6.99 16.67
C GLN A 242 20.95 -5.74 17.36
N THR A 243 21.53 -4.57 17.06
CA THR A 243 21.03 -3.28 17.56
C THR A 243 19.66 -2.93 16.99
N GLU A 244 19.37 -3.39 15.77
CA GLU A 244 18.12 -3.20 15.03
C GLU A 244 17.72 -4.54 14.42
N GLU A 245 16.46 -4.92 14.56
CA GLU A 245 15.86 -6.16 14.05
C GLU A 245 14.45 -5.87 13.50
N TYR A 246 13.85 -6.80 12.75
CA TYR A 246 12.46 -6.64 12.30
C TYR A 246 11.50 -6.64 13.51
N GLY A 247 10.84 -5.51 13.76
CA GLY A 247 10.03 -5.24 14.93
C GLY A 247 8.55 -5.58 14.84
N GLY A 248 8.06 -5.98 13.66
CA GLY A 248 6.65 -6.27 13.41
C GLY A 248 5.98 -5.18 12.59
N SER A 249 4.72 -4.88 12.91
CA SER A 249 3.89 -3.96 12.10
C SER A 249 2.91 -3.12 12.91
N PHE A 250 2.80 -1.85 12.51
CA PHE A 250 1.76 -0.90 12.89
C PHE A 250 0.81 -0.73 11.70
N THR A 251 -0.48 -0.81 11.94
CA THR A 251 -1.53 -0.75 10.91
C THR A 251 -2.50 0.37 11.24
N MET A 252 -2.96 1.09 10.21
CA MET A 252 -3.91 2.20 10.32
C MET A 252 -5.03 1.98 9.31
N GLY A 253 -6.27 2.03 9.77
CA GLY A 253 -7.46 1.79 8.96
C GLY A 253 -7.92 0.34 8.87
N PHE A 254 -7.21 -0.63 9.46
CA PHE A 254 -7.62 -2.04 9.49
C PHE A 254 -6.90 -2.81 10.61
N ALA A 255 -7.24 -4.09 10.76
CA ALA A 255 -6.55 -5.07 11.58
C ALA A 255 -6.11 -6.26 10.71
N ASN A 256 -4.83 -6.62 10.73
CA ASN A 256 -4.29 -7.65 9.84
C ASN A 256 -4.63 -9.06 10.36
N SER A 257 -5.69 -9.66 9.81
CA SER A 257 -6.17 -11.00 10.18
C SER A 257 -5.22 -12.16 9.88
N SER A 258 -4.08 -11.93 9.21
CA SER A 258 -3.02 -12.95 9.09
C SER A 258 -2.13 -13.03 10.33
N LEU A 259 -2.14 -12.01 11.20
CA LEU A 259 -1.28 -11.91 12.39
C LEU A 259 -1.96 -12.30 13.71
N TYR A 260 -3.27 -12.57 13.69
CA TYR A 260 -4.03 -13.03 14.87
C TYR A 260 -4.94 -14.22 14.58
N THR A 261 -5.47 -14.83 15.64
CA THR A 261 -6.43 -15.94 15.61
C THR A 261 -7.58 -15.71 16.60
N GLY A 262 -8.75 -16.25 16.27
CA GLY A 262 -9.98 -15.98 17.01
C GLY A 262 -10.56 -14.58 16.72
N SER A 263 -11.40 -14.09 17.61
CA SER A 263 -11.98 -12.74 17.58
C SER A 263 -11.17 -11.77 18.44
N ILE A 264 -11.06 -10.51 18.00
CA ILE A 264 -10.55 -9.41 18.84
C ILE A 264 -11.57 -9.13 19.95
N GLU A 265 -11.18 -9.35 21.21
CA GLU A 265 -11.99 -8.99 22.37
C GLU A 265 -11.75 -7.51 22.71
N TYR A 266 -12.69 -6.65 22.31
CA TYR A 266 -12.66 -5.23 22.65
C TYR A 266 -13.23 -4.95 24.04
N GLN A 267 -12.56 -4.06 24.76
CA GLN A 267 -13.00 -3.48 26.02
C GLN A 267 -13.05 -1.95 25.89
N ASP A 268 -14.20 -1.35 26.22
CA ASP A 268 -14.42 0.09 26.09
C ASP A 268 -13.57 0.88 27.10
N LEU A 269 -13.11 2.06 26.68
CA LEU A 269 -12.27 2.90 27.53
C LEU A 269 -13.05 3.40 28.75
N VAL A 270 -12.44 3.30 29.94
CA VAL A 270 -13.10 3.69 31.20
C VAL A 270 -13.42 5.19 31.28
N ASN A 271 -12.82 6.01 30.41
CA ASN A 271 -13.21 7.40 30.16
C ASN A 271 -13.51 7.64 28.68
N SER A 272 -14.80 7.69 28.34
CA SER A 272 -15.30 7.94 26.98
C SER A 272 -15.00 9.34 26.41
N ARG A 273 -14.35 10.23 27.17
CA ARG A 273 -13.77 11.48 26.63
C ARG A 273 -12.40 11.29 25.96
N GLY A 274 -11.74 10.14 26.19
CA GLY A 274 -10.41 9.83 25.68
C GLY A 274 -9.30 10.64 26.36
N THR A 275 -8.37 9.96 27.04
CA THR A 275 -7.14 10.57 27.57
C THR A 275 -5.95 9.69 27.18
N TYR A 276 -5.65 8.70 28.00
CA TYR A 276 -4.85 7.53 27.62
C TYR A 276 -5.80 6.43 27.11
N TRP A 277 -5.24 5.38 26.50
CA TRP A 277 -5.99 4.16 26.19
C TRP A 277 -6.17 3.32 27.47
N LEU A 278 -7.08 3.78 28.34
CA LEU A 278 -7.36 3.22 29.67
C LEU A 278 -8.37 2.06 29.64
N LEU A 279 -7.95 0.87 30.03
CA LEU A 279 -8.81 -0.27 30.37
C LEU A 279 -8.87 -0.49 31.88
N GLU A 280 -9.92 -1.16 32.37
CA GLU A 280 -9.92 -1.72 33.73
C GLU A 280 -9.37 -3.15 33.70
N MET A 281 -8.33 -3.43 34.49
CA MET A 281 -7.81 -4.79 34.64
C MET A 281 -8.75 -5.60 35.53
N SER A 282 -9.41 -6.61 34.95
CA SER A 282 -10.42 -7.45 35.60
C SER A 282 -9.83 -8.61 36.39
N SER A 283 -8.67 -9.13 35.98
CA SER A 283 -7.92 -10.11 36.77
C SER A 283 -6.42 -10.12 36.44
N LEU A 284 -5.63 -10.56 37.40
CA LEU A 284 -4.20 -10.81 37.32
C LEU A 284 -3.95 -12.19 37.95
N THR A 285 -3.21 -13.06 37.27
CA THR A 285 -2.89 -14.41 37.77
C THR A 285 -1.41 -14.72 37.56
N VAL A 286 -0.77 -15.30 38.57
CA VAL A 286 0.67 -15.62 38.60
C VAL A 286 0.85 -17.04 39.14
N GLN A 287 1.54 -17.91 38.39
CA GLN A 287 1.70 -19.35 38.71
C GLN A 287 0.38 -20.08 39.02
N GLY A 288 -0.73 -19.64 38.42
CA GLY A 288 -2.08 -20.16 38.65
C GLY A 288 -2.81 -19.59 39.87
N THR A 289 -2.14 -18.80 40.72
CA THR A 289 -2.77 -18.04 41.81
C THR A 289 -3.30 -16.71 41.29
N SER A 290 -4.59 -16.42 41.50
CA SER A 290 -5.14 -15.09 41.22
C SER A 290 -4.72 -14.08 42.29
N ILE A 291 -4.21 -12.93 41.85
CA ILE A 291 -3.78 -11.80 42.69
C ILE A 291 -4.98 -10.86 42.92
N SER A 292 -5.03 -10.20 44.08
CA SER A 292 -6.18 -9.37 44.45
C SER A 292 -6.11 -7.96 43.83
N LEU A 293 -6.92 -7.71 42.80
CA LEU A 293 -7.08 -6.36 42.23
C LEU A 293 -8.21 -5.59 42.92
N THR A 294 -7.94 -4.34 43.33
CA THR A 294 -8.99 -3.41 43.79
C THR A 294 -9.61 -2.73 42.56
N SER A 295 -10.89 -2.98 42.31
CA SER A 295 -11.64 -2.45 41.16
C SER A 295 -11.80 -0.93 41.18
N GLY A 296 -12.07 -0.34 40.00
CA GLY A 296 -12.05 1.11 39.80
C GLY A 296 -10.64 1.63 39.53
N SER A 297 -10.37 2.89 39.89
CA SER A 297 -9.15 3.60 39.43
C SER A 297 -7.81 2.96 39.81
N SER A 298 -7.79 2.09 40.82
CA SER A 298 -6.65 1.27 41.27
C SER A 298 -6.30 0.10 40.33
N SER A 299 -7.23 -0.34 39.48
CA SER A 299 -7.00 -1.35 38.43
C SER A 299 -7.00 -0.76 37.01
N TYR A 300 -7.09 0.56 36.85
CA TYR A 300 -7.01 1.19 35.52
C TYR A 300 -5.59 1.14 34.98
N ALA A 301 -5.46 0.59 33.77
CA ALA A 301 -4.21 0.41 33.04
C ALA A 301 -4.21 1.21 31.74
N ALA A 302 -3.15 2.00 31.51
CA ALA A 302 -2.86 2.52 30.18
C ALA A 302 -2.15 1.45 29.35
N ILE A 303 -2.67 1.20 28.14
CA ILE A 303 -2.06 0.31 27.16
C ILE A 303 -1.08 1.15 26.30
N ASP A 304 0.22 0.90 26.45
CA ASP A 304 1.26 1.87 26.09
C ASP A 304 2.43 1.27 25.28
N THR A 305 2.40 1.44 23.96
CA THR A 305 3.47 1.04 23.03
C THR A 305 4.71 1.93 23.10
N GLY A 306 4.66 3.04 23.84
CA GLY A 306 5.84 3.87 24.16
C GLY A 306 6.53 3.44 25.45
N THR A 307 6.25 2.23 25.96
CA THR A 307 6.76 1.71 27.23
C THR A 307 7.09 0.22 27.12
N THR A 308 8.30 -0.17 27.53
CA THR A 308 8.78 -1.55 27.47
C THR A 308 8.11 -2.50 28.49
N LEU A 309 7.80 -2.01 29.71
CA LEU A 309 7.54 -2.84 30.89
C LEU A 309 6.08 -2.81 31.38
N VAL A 310 5.80 -3.56 32.46
CA VAL A 310 4.53 -3.45 33.20
C VAL A 310 4.78 -2.79 34.57
N GLY A 311 4.22 -1.59 34.75
CA GLY A 311 4.28 -0.85 36.01
C GLY A 311 2.96 -0.94 36.76
N GLY A 312 2.99 -1.14 38.09
CA GLY A 312 1.79 -1.20 38.92
C GLY A 312 2.00 -0.86 40.41
N PRO A 313 0.93 -0.87 41.22
CA PRO A 313 0.97 -0.51 42.65
C PRO A 313 1.91 -1.37 43.48
N SER A 314 2.56 -0.77 44.48
CA SER A 314 3.64 -1.41 45.25
C SER A 314 3.22 -2.65 46.03
N ASP A 315 1.97 -2.70 46.49
CA ASP A 315 1.35 -3.85 47.16
C ASP A 315 1.05 -4.98 46.17
N VAL A 316 0.42 -4.69 45.04
CA VAL A 316 0.07 -5.73 44.05
C VAL A 316 1.32 -6.29 43.37
N ILE A 317 2.32 -5.47 43.06
CA ILE A 317 3.61 -5.94 42.54
C ILE A 317 4.31 -6.85 43.57
N ALA A 318 4.24 -6.53 44.87
CA ALA A 318 4.76 -7.43 45.90
C ALA A 318 3.98 -8.76 45.97
N GLU A 319 2.65 -8.77 45.77
CA GLU A 319 1.86 -10.01 45.69
C GLU A 319 2.22 -10.87 44.47
N ILE A 320 2.57 -10.26 43.31
CA ILE A 320 3.07 -10.98 42.12
C ILE A 320 4.33 -11.77 42.47
N TYR A 321 5.37 -11.09 42.96
CA TYR A 321 6.64 -11.75 43.26
C TYR A 321 6.54 -12.70 44.45
N ALA A 322 5.60 -12.50 45.38
CA ALA A 322 5.30 -13.47 46.44
C ALA A 322 4.80 -14.85 45.93
N GLN A 323 4.36 -14.96 44.66
CA GLN A 323 4.08 -16.26 44.01
C GLN A 323 5.31 -16.89 43.33
N ILE A 324 6.44 -16.18 43.28
CA ILE A 324 7.68 -16.59 42.60
C ILE A 324 8.70 -17.00 43.68
N PRO A 325 9.02 -18.31 43.81
CA PRO A 325 9.95 -18.80 44.82
C PRO A 325 11.32 -18.12 44.76
N ASP A 326 11.91 -17.90 45.94
CA ASP A 326 13.24 -17.30 46.12
C ASP A 326 13.46 -15.96 45.37
N SER A 327 12.38 -15.21 45.14
CA SER A 327 12.43 -13.83 44.67
C SER A 327 12.69 -12.83 45.80
N GLU A 328 13.36 -11.72 45.47
CA GLU A 328 13.74 -10.65 46.39
C GLU A 328 13.51 -9.27 45.78
N ALA A 329 13.17 -8.27 46.61
CA ALA A 329 13.04 -6.89 46.15
C ALA A 329 14.42 -6.32 45.80
N GLY A 330 14.52 -5.68 44.64
CA GLY A 330 15.73 -5.00 44.18
C GLY A 330 16.08 -3.80 45.05
N THR A 331 17.36 -3.47 45.11
CA THR A 331 17.89 -2.37 45.94
C THR A 331 18.89 -1.51 45.17
N GLY A 332 19.15 -0.28 45.65
CA GLY A 332 20.01 0.67 44.96
C GLY A 332 19.38 1.10 43.63
N ASN A 333 20.08 0.90 42.52
CA ASN A 333 19.54 1.19 41.18
C ASN A 333 18.39 0.24 40.79
N TYR A 334 18.20 -0.88 41.50
CA TYR A 334 17.07 -1.80 41.30
C TYR A 334 15.88 -1.52 42.24
N ASP A 335 15.85 -0.37 42.94
CA ASP A 335 14.71 -0.01 43.80
C ASP A 335 13.39 0.03 43.03
N GLY A 336 12.38 -0.66 43.56
CA GLY A 336 11.08 -0.86 42.91
C GLY A 336 11.02 -1.98 41.87
N TYR A 337 12.13 -2.64 41.56
CA TYR A 337 12.15 -3.88 40.78
C TYR A 337 12.28 -5.10 41.71
N TYR A 338 12.20 -6.30 41.14
CA TYR A 338 12.44 -7.56 41.85
C TYR A 338 13.37 -8.46 41.04
N ILE A 339 14.16 -9.24 41.79
CA ILE A 339 15.12 -10.22 41.28
C ILE A 339 14.58 -11.61 41.63
N TYR A 340 14.72 -12.58 40.72
CA TYR A 340 14.22 -13.95 40.91
C TYR A 340 15.15 -14.99 40.26
N PRO A 341 14.99 -16.30 40.55
CA PRO A 341 15.85 -17.34 39.98
C PRO A 341 15.60 -17.52 38.47
N CYS A 342 16.65 -17.38 37.64
CA CYS A 342 16.56 -17.46 36.17
C CYS A 342 16.06 -18.82 35.63
N ASP A 343 16.08 -19.88 36.43
CA ASP A 343 15.55 -21.20 36.11
C ASP A 343 14.06 -21.36 36.44
N THR A 344 13.41 -20.31 36.93
CA THR A 344 11.95 -20.25 37.13
C THR A 344 11.25 -19.86 35.83
N ASP A 345 10.44 -20.77 35.29
CA ASP A 345 9.43 -20.45 34.28
C ASP A 345 8.27 -19.72 34.96
N VAL A 346 8.15 -18.41 34.72
CA VAL A 346 7.17 -17.53 35.38
C VAL A 346 5.95 -17.35 34.48
N THR A 347 4.85 -18.00 34.83
CA THR A 347 3.57 -17.79 34.15
C THR A 347 2.81 -16.61 34.77
N VAL A 348 2.58 -15.56 33.98
CA VAL A 348 1.69 -14.43 34.33
C VAL A 348 0.58 -14.35 33.28
N SER A 349 -0.63 -13.94 33.68
CA SER A 349 -1.70 -13.62 32.74
C SER A 349 -2.54 -12.44 33.24
N LEU A 350 -2.89 -11.55 32.31
CA LEU A 350 -3.73 -10.36 32.55
C LEU A 350 -5.09 -10.54 31.86
N ALA A 351 -6.17 -10.10 32.49
CA ALA A 351 -7.47 -9.97 31.85
C ALA A 351 -7.97 -8.53 31.98
N PHE A 352 -8.60 -8.02 30.93
CA PHE A 352 -9.34 -6.75 30.93
C PHE A 352 -10.85 -6.98 30.74
N GLY A 353 -11.27 -8.25 30.73
CA GLY A 353 -12.62 -8.67 30.41
C GLY A 353 -12.81 -10.17 30.64
N GLY A 354 -13.27 -10.87 29.59
CA GLY A 354 -13.62 -12.30 29.61
C GLY A 354 -12.44 -13.24 29.33
N SER A 355 -11.51 -12.88 28.45
CA SER A 355 -10.30 -13.67 28.19
C SER A 355 -9.15 -13.27 29.11
N SER A 356 -8.31 -14.25 29.45
CA SER A 356 -7.04 -14.04 30.13
C SER A 356 -5.90 -14.24 29.13
N TRP A 357 -4.98 -13.29 29.10
CA TRP A 357 -3.91 -13.17 28.12
C TRP A 357 -2.57 -13.44 28.79
N SER A 358 -1.93 -14.55 28.43
CA SER A 358 -0.69 -15.00 29.06
C SER A 358 0.55 -14.29 28.51
N ILE A 359 1.46 -13.93 29.41
CA ILE A 359 2.77 -13.36 29.09
C ILE A 359 3.79 -14.51 29.08
N SER A 360 4.64 -14.58 28.05
CA SER A 360 5.74 -15.54 28.01
C SER A 360 6.75 -15.27 29.14
N SER A 361 7.26 -16.30 29.81
CA SER A 361 8.35 -16.14 30.79
C SER A 361 9.62 -15.52 30.18
N ALA A 362 9.77 -15.56 28.84
CA ALA A 362 10.84 -14.83 28.13
C ALA A 362 10.64 -13.31 28.17
N ASP A 363 9.40 -12.82 28.17
CA ASP A 363 9.09 -11.39 28.31
C ASP A 363 9.03 -10.95 29.78
N PHE A 364 8.68 -11.85 30.70
CA PHE A 364 8.80 -11.59 32.13
C PHE A 364 10.27 -11.40 32.54
N GLN A 365 11.21 -12.09 31.87
CA GLN A 365 12.64 -11.98 32.12
C GLN A 365 13.27 -10.77 31.41
N LEU A 366 13.14 -9.58 32.01
CA LEU A 366 13.72 -8.33 31.50
C LEU A 366 15.24 -8.44 31.25
N ALA A 367 16.01 -8.94 32.22
CA ALA A 367 17.46 -9.05 32.08
C ALA A 367 18.06 -10.17 32.94
N GLN A 368 19.08 -10.86 32.44
CA GLN A 368 19.88 -11.79 33.25
C GLN A 368 21.02 -11.02 33.95
N LEU A 369 20.91 -10.83 35.27
CA LEU A 369 21.86 -10.07 36.09
C LEU A 369 23.10 -10.88 36.48
N SER A 370 22.92 -12.19 36.67
CA SER A 370 23.96 -13.17 36.95
C SER A 370 23.57 -14.54 36.37
N ARG A 371 24.40 -15.58 36.53
CA ARG A 371 24.07 -16.93 36.03
C ARG A 371 22.80 -17.54 36.64
N SER A 372 22.30 -17.00 37.75
CA SER A 372 21.14 -17.53 38.47
C SER A 372 20.14 -16.47 38.90
N GLN A 373 20.46 -15.17 38.82
CA GLN A 373 19.55 -14.08 39.17
C GLN A 373 19.12 -13.30 37.92
N CYS A 374 17.81 -13.17 37.75
CA CYS A 374 17.18 -12.45 36.65
C CYS A 374 16.30 -11.32 37.22
N LEU A 375 16.24 -10.21 36.50
CA LEU A 375 15.39 -9.06 36.78
C LEU A 375 14.03 -9.30 36.14
N GLY A 376 12.95 -9.10 36.90
CA GLY A 376 11.58 -9.20 36.37
C GLY A 376 11.10 -7.92 35.70
N ALA A 377 10.27 -8.08 34.66
CA ALA A 377 9.71 -6.98 33.85
C ALA A 377 8.49 -6.27 34.50
N PHE A 378 8.03 -6.76 35.65
CA PHE A 378 6.98 -6.12 36.46
C PHE A 378 7.64 -5.27 37.56
N PHE A 379 7.28 -3.99 37.68
CA PHE A 379 7.93 -3.07 38.62
C PHE A 379 6.94 -2.13 39.34
N VAL A 380 7.40 -1.58 40.47
CA VAL A 380 6.65 -0.70 41.35
C VAL A 380 6.55 0.72 40.78
N LEU A 381 5.34 1.11 40.41
CA LEU A 381 4.96 2.42 39.89
C LEU A 381 4.09 3.13 40.93
N ASP A 382 4.72 3.93 41.81
CA ASP A 382 3.99 4.76 42.77
C ASP A 382 3.68 6.13 42.16
N MET A 383 2.41 6.33 41.80
CA MET A 383 1.85 7.61 41.35
C MET A 383 0.76 8.13 42.30
N SER A 384 0.83 7.77 43.58
CA SER A 384 -0.17 8.13 44.58
C SER A 384 -0.42 9.64 44.69
N GLY A 385 -1.68 10.05 44.57
CA GLY A 385 -2.12 11.45 44.62
C GLY A 385 -2.14 12.19 43.27
N SER A 386 -1.72 11.56 42.17
CA SER A 386 -1.86 12.10 40.80
C SER A 386 -3.23 11.76 40.17
N SER A 387 -3.49 12.28 38.97
CA SER A 387 -4.62 11.85 38.11
C SER A 387 -4.25 10.72 37.14
N SER A 388 -3.07 10.13 37.30
CA SER A 388 -2.52 9.07 36.45
C SER A 388 -3.24 7.73 36.64
N PRO A 389 -3.19 6.80 35.65
CA PRO A 389 -3.62 5.41 35.86
C PRO A 389 -2.72 4.72 36.89
N SER A 390 -3.27 3.74 37.61
CA SER A 390 -2.48 2.97 38.58
C SER A 390 -1.57 1.91 37.94
N TRP A 391 -1.82 1.58 36.67
CA TRP A 391 -1.02 0.63 35.90
C TRP A 391 -0.61 1.21 34.54
N ILE A 392 0.55 0.78 34.05
CA ILE A 392 1.00 0.94 32.67
C ILE A 392 1.35 -0.45 32.15
N VAL A 393 0.81 -0.82 30.99
CA VAL A 393 0.94 -2.15 30.39
C VAL A 393 1.55 -1.99 29.00
N GLY A 394 2.87 -2.20 28.95
CA GLY A 394 3.70 -2.00 27.76
C GLY A 394 4.11 -3.28 27.04
N ASP A 395 5.20 -3.21 26.27
CA ASP A 395 5.63 -4.22 25.28
C ASP A 395 5.86 -5.63 25.85
N THR A 396 6.22 -5.74 27.13
CA THR A 396 6.23 -6.99 27.90
C THR A 396 4.92 -7.77 27.78
N PHE A 397 3.79 -7.06 27.76
CA PHE A 397 2.48 -7.64 27.46
C PHE A 397 2.20 -7.65 25.94
N LEU A 398 2.43 -6.54 25.25
CA LEU A 398 2.00 -6.35 23.86
C LEU A 398 2.73 -7.26 22.85
N LYS A 399 3.92 -7.79 23.17
CA LYS A 399 4.59 -8.88 22.43
C LYS A 399 3.83 -10.22 22.44
N ASN A 400 2.84 -10.41 23.31
CA ASN A 400 2.10 -11.67 23.45
C ASN A 400 0.69 -11.64 22.81
N VAL A 401 0.19 -10.46 22.42
CA VAL A 401 -1.17 -10.26 21.89
C VAL A 401 -1.19 -9.35 20.67
N TYR A 402 -2.05 -9.66 19.70
CA TYR A 402 -2.37 -8.71 18.65
C TYR A 402 -3.26 -7.61 19.24
N SER A 403 -2.82 -6.35 19.16
CA SER A 403 -3.39 -5.24 19.93
C SER A 403 -4.08 -4.22 19.02
N VAL A 404 -5.35 -3.91 19.25
CA VAL A 404 -6.18 -3.09 18.36
C VAL A 404 -6.84 -1.93 19.10
N PHE A 405 -6.49 -0.70 18.72
CA PHE A 405 -6.99 0.54 19.30
C PHE A 405 -8.08 1.12 18.39
N ARG A 406 -9.33 1.12 18.85
CA ARG A 406 -10.51 1.57 18.09
C ARG A 406 -11.02 2.91 18.58
N TYR A 407 -11.22 3.85 17.66
CA TYR A 407 -11.70 5.20 17.97
C TYR A 407 -13.18 5.25 18.38
N ASN A 408 -14.08 4.48 17.74
CA ASN A 408 -15.52 4.51 18.04
C ASN A 408 -16.20 3.13 17.91
N PRO A 409 -16.84 2.60 18.97
CA PRO A 409 -16.73 3.09 20.36
C PRO A 409 -15.26 3.05 20.80
N ALA A 410 -14.87 4.02 21.62
CA ALA A 410 -13.50 4.16 22.07
C ALA A 410 -13.12 2.96 22.95
N SER A 411 -12.21 2.11 22.47
CA SER A 411 -11.92 0.81 23.09
C SER A 411 -10.56 0.27 22.64
N VAL A 412 -9.87 -0.51 23.48
CA VAL A 412 -8.76 -1.36 23.05
C VAL A 412 -9.24 -2.81 23.02
N GLY A 413 -8.76 -3.60 22.07
CA GLY A 413 -9.04 -5.03 22.03
C GLY A 413 -7.82 -5.88 21.73
N PHE A 414 -7.85 -7.13 22.19
CA PHE A 414 -6.75 -8.07 22.08
C PHE A 414 -7.19 -9.37 21.39
N ALA A 415 -6.26 -10.01 20.69
CA ALA A 415 -6.43 -11.34 20.11
C ALA A 415 -5.15 -12.17 20.24
N ASN A 416 -5.27 -13.50 20.20
CA ASN A 416 -4.12 -14.40 20.19
C ASN A 416 -3.30 -14.19 18.91
N LEU A 417 -1.98 -14.09 19.02
CA LEU A 417 -1.10 -14.05 17.84
C LEU A 417 -1.27 -15.31 16.98
N SER A 418 -1.16 -15.17 15.66
CA SER A 418 -1.18 -16.30 14.73
C SER A 418 0.16 -17.03 14.71
N SER A 419 0.17 -18.25 14.17
CA SER A 419 1.42 -18.96 13.87
C SER A 419 2.38 -18.10 13.02
N THR A 420 1.85 -17.35 12.06
CA THR A 420 2.61 -16.43 11.19
C THR A 420 3.27 -15.31 11.99
N ALA A 421 2.55 -14.68 12.93
CA ALA A 421 3.12 -13.65 13.81
C ALA A 421 4.14 -14.23 14.80
N THR A 422 3.83 -15.35 15.46
CA THR A 422 4.77 -15.99 16.39
C THR A 422 6.06 -16.48 15.72
N ALA A 423 6.01 -16.81 14.43
CA ALA A 423 7.17 -17.20 13.63
C ALA A 423 8.09 -16.02 13.22
N MET A 424 7.70 -14.77 13.49
CA MET A 424 8.56 -13.59 13.31
C MET A 424 9.46 -13.32 14.52
N ASN A 425 9.17 -13.95 15.67
CA ASN A 425 9.96 -13.78 16.88
C ASN A 425 11.35 -14.42 16.69
N GLY A 426 12.39 -13.62 16.81
CA GLY A 426 13.78 -14.06 16.69
C GLY A 426 14.24 -14.45 15.28
N ASP A 427 13.57 -14.02 14.21
CA ASP A 427 14.06 -14.26 12.84
C ASP A 427 15.22 -13.32 12.48
N LEU A 428 16.42 -13.74 12.87
CA LEU A 428 17.72 -13.09 12.56
C LEU A 428 18.05 -13.02 11.05
N ASN A 429 17.13 -13.41 10.16
CA ASN A 429 17.24 -13.29 8.71
C ASN A 429 16.22 -12.31 8.11
N ALA A 430 15.29 -11.78 8.92
CA ALA A 430 14.33 -10.77 8.47
C ALA A 430 15.04 -9.46 8.11
N GLU A 431 14.62 -8.80 7.03
CA GLU A 431 15.19 -7.51 6.65
C GLU A 431 14.71 -6.42 7.61
N VAL A 432 15.64 -5.70 8.23
CA VAL A 432 15.35 -4.53 9.05
C VAL A 432 14.65 -3.48 8.17
N PRO A 433 13.45 -3.00 8.54
CA PRO A 433 12.77 -1.94 7.80
C PRO A 433 13.64 -0.69 7.70
N THR A 434 13.71 -0.11 6.50
CA THR A 434 14.45 1.14 6.26
C THR A 434 13.49 2.34 6.29
N PRO A 435 13.95 3.55 6.65
CA PRO A 435 13.07 4.71 6.79
C PRO A 435 12.43 5.08 5.45
N THR A 436 11.11 4.88 5.33
CA THR A 436 10.41 5.11 4.07
C THR A 436 10.05 6.58 3.93
N LEU A 437 10.42 7.19 2.79
CA LEU A 437 9.61 8.28 2.25
C LEU A 437 8.24 7.67 1.94
N GLY A 438 7.21 8.10 2.66
CA GLY A 438 5.86 7.57 2.47
C GLY A 438 5.49 7.56 0.99
N SER A 439 5.21 6.38 0.44
CA SER A 439 4.90 6.16 -0.98
C SER A 439 3.60 6.89 -1.37
N VAL A 440 3.30 7.07 -2.66
CA VAL A 440 2.52 8.26 -3.07
C VAL A 440 1.02 8.00 -3.29
N ALA A 441 0.31 7.49 -2.28
CA ALA A 441 -1.16 7.58 -2.23
C ALA A 441 -1.66 9.03 -2.44
N ALA A 442 -2.85 9.22 -3.03
CA ALA A 442 -3.28 10.53 -3.49
C ALA A 442 -3.93 11.42 -2.40
N ALA A 443 -3.83 12.72 -2.63
CA ALA A 443 -4.26 13.84 -1.78
C ALA A 443 -5.78 13.89 -1.42
N ILE A 444 -6.15 14.06 -0.13
CA ILE A 444 -7.53 14.25 0.39
C ILE A 444 -7.69 15.39 1.44
N THR A 445 -8.76 16.22 1.33
CA THR A 445 -9.03 17.40 2.22
C THR A 445 -10.15 17.32 3.25
N ALA A 446 -9.76 17.26 4.52
CA ALA A 446 -10.32 18.21 5.47
C ALA A 446 -9.38 19.43 5.55
N THR A 447 -9.81 20.55 4.96
CA THR A 447 -9.25 21.90 5.21
C THR A 447 -10.19 22.59 6.19
N GLY A 448 -9.63 23.30 7.17
CA GLY A 448 -10.34 24.36 7.89
C GLY A 448 -10.57 25.58 6.98
N SER A 449 -11.37 25.42 5.91
CA SER A 449 -11.71 26.44 4.89
C SER A 449 -10.50 27.19 4.27
N GLY A 450 -9.93 26.74 3.14
CA GLY A 450 -10.55 25.78 2.22
C GLY A 450 -9.70 25.21 1.07
N ASN A 451 -10.15 24.00 0.70
CA ASN A 451 -9.89 23.11 -0.43
C ASN A 451 -8.46 22.60 -0.71
N THR A 452 -8.36 21.26 -0.75
CA THR A 452 -7.29 20.35 -1.27
C THR A 452 -5.96 20.24 -0.49
N ARG A 453 -5.59 18.99 -0.13
CA ARG A 453 -4.56 18.52 0.83
C ARG A 453 -3.97 17.20 0.34
N ASN A 454 -2.71 16.92 0.64
CA ASN A 454 -2.05 15.68 1.10
C ASN A 454 -2.83 14.37 1.42
N SER A 455 -2.26 13.13 1.44
CA SER A 455 -1.17 12.41 0.69
C SER A 455 -0.88 10.98 1.28
N ASN A 456 -0.19 10.11 0.52
CA ASN A 456 0.92 9.15 0.79
C ASN A 456 0.92 7.94 1.82
N ASP A 457 0.84 6.66 1.34
CA ASP A 457 1.77 5.45 1.51
C ASP A 457 1.01 4.08 1.25
N ALA A 458 1.34 2.75 1.38
CA ALA A 458 2.46 1.78 1.66
C ALA A 458 2.21 0.42 0.88
N THR A 459 2.65 -0.86 1.09
CA THR A 459 3.38 -1.66 2.15
C THR A 459 4.05 -3.00 1.63
N HIS A 460 4.14 -4.10 2.44
CA HIS A 460 4.85 -5.41 2.29
C HIS A 460 3.95 -6.69 2.39
N GLY A 461 4.49 -7.93 2.27
CA GLY A 461 3.78 -9.25 2.39
C GLY A 461 4.64 -10.55 2.64
N LEU A 462 4.04 -11.75 2.83
CA LEU A 462 4.59 -13.02 3.41
C LEU A 462 3.78 -14.32 2.98
N GLN A 463 3.98 -15.64 3.26
CA GLN A 463 4.98 -16.55 3.93
C GLN A 463 4.76 -18.09 3.57
N THR A 464 5.73 -19.00 3.89
CA THR A 464 5.67 -20.48 4.24
C THR A 464 5.20 -21.63 3.26
N SER A 465 5.05 -22.91 3.73
CA SER A 465 5.35 -24.18 2.99
C SER A 465 4.70 -25.52 3.50
N LEU A 466 4.84 -26.68 2.78
CA LEU A 466 4.77 -28.11 3.28
C LEU A 466 5.12 -29.25 2.24
N LEU A 467 4.95 -30.56 2.55
CA LEU A 467 5.62 -31.79 1.98
C LEU A 467 4.65 -32.89 1.38
N GLY A 468 5.00 -34.03 0.73
CA GLY A 468 6.26 -34.71 0.29
C GLY A 468 6.07 -36.21 -0.21
N PHE A 469 7.16 -36.96 -0.54
CA PHE A 469 7.28 -38.43 -0.90
C PHE A 469 6.79 -38.95 -2.30
N GLY A 470 7.14 -40.15 -2.86
CA GLY A 470 8.20 -41.16 -2.53
C GLY A 470 8.25 -42.53 -3.32
N THR A 471 9.29 -42.75 -4.16
CA THR A 471 10.00 -44.00 -4.65
C THR A 471 9.40 -45.28 -5.34
N LEU A 472 10.21 -45.85 -6.29
CA LEU A 472 10.42 -47.28 -6.72
C LEU A 472 9.67 -47.81 -8.00
N LEU A 473 10.06 -48.87 -8.79
CA LEU A 473 11.31 -49.23 -9.56
C LEU A 473 11.07 -50.41 -10.59
N ILE A 474 12.05 -50.69 -11.50
CA ILE A 474 12.32 -51.94 -12.33
C ILE A 474 11.87 -51.99 -13.84
N ALA A 475 12.71 -52.62 -14.69
CA ALA A 475 12.77 -52.66 -16.18
C ALA A 475 12.13 -53.95 -16.82
N MET A 476 12.19 -54.32 -18.13
CA MET A 476 13.19 -54.21 -19.25
C MET A 476 12.58 -54.49 -20.67
N ILE A 477 13.19 -53.93 -21.74
CA ILE A 477 13.49 -54.52 -23.11
C ILE A 477 12.33 -55.12 -23.97
N THR A 478 12.13 -54.89 -25.30
CA THR A 478 12.65 -53.98 -26.36
C THR A 478 11.73 -54.02 -27.61
N ARG A 479 11.67 -52.95 -28.43
CA ARG A 479 11.98 -52.97 -29.90
C ARG A 479 11.80 -51.59 -30.59
N HIS A 480 12.59 -51.39 -31.66
CA HIS A 480 12.49 -50.37 -32.73
C HIS A 480 12.81 -48.89 -32.44
N ILE A 481 14.13 -48.65 -32.38
CA ILE A 481 14.91 -47.63 -33.13
C ILE A 481 14.15 -46.99 -34.32
N ALA A 482 14.24 -45.69 -34.64
CA ALA A 482 14.67 -44.51 -33.86
C ALA A 482 14.39 -43.21 -34.66
N VAL A 483 13.71 -42.22 -34.06
CA VAL A 483 13.85 -40.78 -34.37
C VAL A 483 13.58 -39.98 -33.08
N ILE A 484 14.39 -40.20 -32.04
CA ILE A 484 14.42 -39.33 -30.85
C ILE A 484 15.89 -39.11 -30.45
N ASP A 485 16.50 -38.14 -31.12
CA ASP A 485 17.59 -37.31 -30.59
C ASP A 485 17.14 -35.86 -30.80
N VAL A 486 17.62 -34.92 -29.96
CA VAL A 486 17.21 -33.50 -29.97
C VAL A 486 15.75 -33.22 -29.53
N PHE A 487 15.19 -34.00 -28.60
CA PHE A 487 13.92 -33.63 -27.91
C PHE A 487 13.82 -33.97 -26.41
N VAL A 488 14.95 -34.23 -25.74
CA VAL A 488 15.00 -34.41 -24.27
C VAL A 488 16.19 -33.63 -23.68
N PHE A 489 16.21 -32.31 -23.86
CA PHE A 489 17.00 -31.40 -23.03
C PHE A 489 16.42 -29.98 -22.94
N GLU A 490 15.08 -29.88 -22.96
CA GLU A 490 14.36 -28.60 -22.83
C GLU A 490 13.12 -28.72 -21.93
N VAL A 491 13.24 -29.47 -20.82
CA VAL A 491 12.44 -29.20 -19.61
C VAL A 491 13.20 -28.13 -18.80
N THR A 492 13.43 -26.99 -19.46
CA THR A 492 14.08 -25.83 -18.87
C THR A 492 13.01 -25.04 -18.13
N LEU A 493 13.18 -24.89 -16.82
CA LEU A 493 12.48 -23.98 -15.90
C LEU A 493 11.54 -22.97 -16.60
N GLN A 494 10.24 -23.28 -16.66
CA GLN A 494 9.23 -22.22 -16.83
C GLN A 494 9.21 -21.39 -15.54
N GLN A 495 10.04 -20.35 -15.49
CA GLN A 495 9.98 -19.34 -14.44
C GLN A 495 8.66 -18.57 -14.57
N ASN A 496 8.01 -18.29 -13.44
CA ASN A 496 6.83 -17.43 -13.42
C ASN A 496 7.22 -16.02 -13.87
N THR A 497 6.58 -15.54 -14.93
CA THR A 497 6.94 -14.35 -15.70
C THR A 497 5.72 -13.45 -15.89
N MET A 498 5.42 -12.57 -14.92
CA MET A 498 4.17 -11.79 -14.87
C MET A 498 4.01 -10.79 -16.03
N PHE A 499 2.78 -10.36 -16.27
CA PHE A 499 2.53 -9.15 -17.06
C PHE A 499 3.03 -7.93 -16.31
N TYR A 500 3.55 -6.97 -17.07
CA TYR A 500 3.94 -5.67 -16.56
C TYR A 500 3.45 -4.54 -17.46
N TYR A 501 3.22 -3.39 -16.83
CA TYR A 501 2.68 -2.19 -17.44
C TYR A 501 3.72 -1.07 -17.34
N LEU A 502 4.02 -0.40 -18.47
CA LEU A 502 4.76 0.86 -18.41
C LEU A 502 3.83 1.93 -17.81
N HIS A 503 4.38 2.71 -16.88
CA HIS A 503 3.75 3.90 -16.34
C HIS A 503 4.78 5.01 -16.12
N PHE A 504 4.29 6.22 -15.86
CA PHE A 504 5.11 7.36 -15.52
C PHE A 504 4.99 7.64 -14.01
N THR A 505 6.05 7.39 -13.23
CA THR A 505 6.14 7.86 -11.83
C THR A 505 6.34 9.37 -11.78
N ARG A 506 7.03 9.93 -12.80
CA ARG A 506 7.02 11.36 -13.13
C ARG A 506 6.63 11.48 -14.60
N ALA A 507 5.41 11.94 -14.84
CA ALA A 507 4.88 12.19 -16.17
C ALA A 507 5.46 13.47 -16.80
N PRO A 508 5.38 13.63 -18.13
CA PRO A 508 5.69 14.89 -18.78
C PRO A 508 4.82 16.06 -18.26
N PRO A 509 5.28 17.31 -18.43
CA PRO A 509 4.44 18.48 -18.20
C PRO A 509 3.40 18.65 -19.32
N GLU A 510 2.37 19.46 -19.10
CA GLU A 510 1.42 19.85 -20.17
C GLU A 510 2.08 20.77 -21.23
N GLN A 511 3.16 21.46 -20.87
CA GLN A 511 3.91 22.35 -21.78
C GLN A 511 5.43 22.20 -21.60
N SER A 512 6.21 22.36 -22.67
CA SER A 512 7.67 22.32 -22.63
C SER A 512 8.31 23.24 -23.67
N ILE A 513 9.59 23.58 -23.49
CA ILE A 513 10.37 24.41 -24.42
C ILE A 513 11.08 23.52 -25.43
N LEU A 514 10.98 23.83 -26.72
CA LEU A 514 11.59 23.06 -27.83
C LEU A 514 13.10 22.79 -27.68
N THR A 515 13.82 23.64 -26.95
CA THR A 515 15.27 23.56 -26.76
C THR A 515 15.69 22.91 -25.44
N GLN A 516 14.74 22.42 -24.63
CA GLN A 516 15.01 21.79 -23.34
C GLN A 516 14.53 20.33 -23.31
N PRO A 517 15.22 19.43 -22.60
CA PRO A 517 14.73 18.07 -22.42
C PRO A 517 13.48 18.04 -21.53
N VAL A 518 12.52 17.20 -21.91
CA VAL A 518 11.40 16.80 -21.04
C VAL A 518 11.92 15.78 -20.03
N ILE A 519 11.72 16.04 -18.74
CA ILE A 519 12.14 15.14 -17.66
C ILE A 519 10.97 14.22 -17.30
N ILE A 520 11.22 12.90 -17.36
CA ILE A 520 10.29 11.86 -16.93
C ILE A 520 10.97 10.84 -16.01
N THR A 521 10.16 10.07 -15.29
CA THR A 521 10.61 8.87 -14.57
C THR A 521 9.73 7.71 -15.03
N PRO A 522 10.23 6.86 -15.95
CA PRO A 522 9.52 5.66 -16.39
C PRO A 522 9.63 4.55 -15.35
N SER A 523 8.58 3.74 -15.22
CA SER A 523 8.54 2.58 -14.33
C SER A 523 7.76 1.43 -14.97
N VAL A 524 8.03 0.21 -14.51
CA VAL A 524 7.48 -1.06 -14.99
C VAL A 524 7.00 -1.86 -13.79
N ALA A 525 5.71 -2.14 -13.69
CA ALA A 525 5.11 -2.84 -12.55
C ALA A 525 3.88 -3.68 -12.93
N ASN A 526 3.43 -4.59 -12.06
CA ASN A 526 2.26 -5.47 -12.23
C ASN A 526 0.93 -4.69 -12.31
N ASP A 527 -0.22 -5.37 -12.33
CA ASP A 527 -1.53 -4.71 -12.41
C ASP A 527 -1.83 -3.82 -11.18
N LEU A 528 -1.51 -4.30 -9.98
CA LEU A 528 -1.53 -3.53 -8.72
C LEU A 528 -0.50 -2.38 -8.65
N ARG A 529 0.48 -2.32 -9.57
CA ARG A 529 1.65 -1.43 -9.57
C ARG A 529 2.59 -1.61 -8.36
N THR A 530 2.50 -2.73 -7.64
CA THR A 530 3.28 -3.09 -6.44
C THR A 530 4.50 -3.96 -6.74
N GLU A 531 4.42 -4.86 -7.72
CA GLU A 531 5.49 -5.83 -8.03
C GLU A 531 6.22 -5.48 -9.32
N HIS A 532 7.50 -5.85 -9.38
CA HIS A 532 8.47 -5.37 -10.36
C HIS A 532 9.14 -6.53 -11.12
N PRO A 533 9.47 -6.38 -12.42
CA PRO A 533 10.17 -7.42 -13.17
C PRO A 533 11.50 -7.83 -12.55
N THR A 534 11.67 -9.13 -12.36
CA THR A 534 12.92 -9.77 -11.91
C THR A 534 14.02 -9.78 -12.98
N VAL A 535 13.71 -9.37 -14.21
CA VAL A 535 14.64 -9.28 -15.35
C VAL A 535 14.76 -7.83 -15.85
N PRO A 536 15.92 -7.42 -16.37
CA PRO A 536 16.07 -6.12 -17.03
C PRO A 536 15.11 -5.93 -18.22
N ILE A 537 14.46 -4.77 -18.28
CA ILE A 537 13.57 -4.38 -19.38
C ILE A 537 14.18 -3.20 -20.13
N ASP A 538 14.43 -3.36 -21.43
CA ASP A 538 14.77 -2.22 -22.30
C ASP A 538 13.53 -1.35 -22.53
N ILE A 539 13.65 -0.04 -22.27
CA ILE A 539 12.58 0.93 -22.53
C ILE A 539 12.99 1.77 -23.74
N TYR A 540 12.09 1.88 -24.70
CA TYR A 540 12.18 2.74 -25.88
C TYR A 540 11.15 3.87 -25.79
N TYR A 541 11.47 5.02 -26.39
CA TYR A 541 10.55 6.15 -26.53
C TYR A 541 10.36 6.57 -27.99
N ALA A 542 9.19 7.14 -28.29
CA ALA A 542 8.90 7.80 -29.57
C ALA A 542 7.96 9.00 -29.37
N TRP A 543 8.06 9.98 -30.26
CA TRP A 543 7.18 11.16 -30.27
C TRP A 543 6.08 11.02 -31.31
N ILE A 544 4.83 11.22 -30.92
CA ILE A 544 3.64 11.18 -31.79
C ILE A 544 3.11 12.62 -31.94
N LYS A 545 3.00 13.12 -33.18
CA LYS A 545 2.45 14.45 -33.44
C LYS A 545 0.93 14.45 -33.32
N CYS A 546 0.35 15.40 -32.60
CA CYS A 546 -1.09 15.61 -32.59
C CYS A 546 -1.52 16.30 -33.89
N LEU A 547 -2.57 15.80 -34.53
CA LEU A 547 -3.09 16.38 -35.80
C LEU A 547 -4.01 17.58 -35.59
N HIS A 548 -4.54 17.76 -34.37
CA HIS A 548 -5.50 18.80 -34.01
C HIS A 548 -5.16 19.37 -32.63
N ASN A 549 -5.74 20.52 -32.27
CA ASN A 549 -5.60 21.12 -30.94
C ASN A 549 -6.48 20.35 -29.93
N PRO A 550 -5.90 19.72 -28.87
CA PRO A 550 -6.66 18.93 -27.91
C PRO A 550 -7.57 19.78 -26.99
N HIS A 551 -7.45 21.11 -27.01
CA HIS A 551 -8.27 22.02 -26.20
C HIS A 551 -9.42 22.69 -26.98
N SER A 552 -9.54 22.44 -28.29
CA SER A 552 -10.70 22.91 -29.07
C SER A 552 -11.89 21.95 -28.90
N GLY A 553 -12.60 22.07 -27.77
CA GLY A 553 -13.78 21.27 -27.39
C GLY A 553 -15.04 21.51 -28.22
N SER A 554 -14.90 21.60 -29.54
CA SER A 554 -15.97 21.88 -30.52
C SER A 554 -15.89 21.01 -31.79
N GLY A 555 -14.93 20.08 -31.86
CA GLY A 555 -14.81 19.14 -32.98
C GLY A 555 -15.86 18.03 -32.93
N SER A 556 -16.92 18.18 -33.71
CA SER A 556 -17.84 17.07 -34.02
C SER A 556 -17.10 15.95 -34.76
N PRO A 557 -17.31 14.66 -34.43
CA PRO A 557 -16.73 13.54 -35.18
C PRO A 557 -17.19 13.42 -36.65
N SER A 558 -18.20 14.20 -37.06
CA SER A 558 -18.80 14.18 -38.41
C SER A 558 -17.80 14.41 -39.55
N ASP A 559 -16.78 15.25 -39.32
CA ASP A 559 -16.03 15.88 -40.42
C ASP A 559 -14.88 14.99 -40.96
N ILE A 560 -14.70 13.81 -40.38
CA ILE A 560 -13.66 12.83 -40.77
C ILE A 560 -14.20 11.80 -41.79
N ALA A 561 -15.53 11.69 -41.95
CA ALA A 561 -16.18 10.64 -42.74
C ALA A 561 -16.43 11.03 -44.22
N SER A 562 -15.38 11.07 -45.05
CA SER A 562 -15.50 11.29 -46.52
C SER A 562 -14.93 10.17 -47.41
N SER A 563 -14.29 9.14 -46.84
CA SER A 563 -13.98 7.88 -47.54
C SER A 563 -13.72 6.73 -46.56
N PRO A 564 -14.35 5.55 -46.72
CA PRO A 564 -14.04 4.36 -45.91
C PRO A 564 -12.57 3.94 -45.99
N GLU A 565 -11.94 4.04 -47.16
CA GLU A 565 -10.52 3.70 -47.35
C GLU A 565 -9.56 4.74 -46.75
N GLY A 566 -10.04 5.97 -46.52
CA GLY A 566 -9.26 7.05 -45.91
C GLY A 566 -9.20 6.93 -44.39
N ALA A 567 -10.33 6.65 -43.75
CA ALA A 567 -10.47 6.69 -42.29
C ALA A 567 -9.65 5.60 -41.58
N SER A 568 -9.50 4.42 -42.21
CA SER A 568 -8.66 3.31 -41.72
C SER A 568 -7.14 3.63 -41.60
N ARG A 569 -6.68 4.79 -42.10
CA ARG A 569 -5.23 5.07 -42.27
C ARG A 569 -4.62 6.22 -41.45
N ARG A 570 -5.39 7.05 -40.73
CA ARG A 570 -4.83 8.21 -39.98
C ARG A 570 -5.58 8.60 -38.69
N VAL A 571 -5.67 7.68 -37.72
CA VAL A 571 -6.18 8.01 -36.35
C VAL A 571 -5.08 8.49 -35.39
N LEU A 572 -3.82 8.46 -35.85
CA LEU A 572 -2.62 8.94 -35.17
C LEU A 572 -1.81 9.80 -36.15
N GLY A 573 -1.15 10.84 -35.67
CA GLY A 573 -0.30 11.68 -36.50
C GLY A 573 1.09 11.07 -36.74
N PRO A 574 1.95 11.75 -37.53
CA PRO A 574 3.33 11.34 -37.77
C PRO A 574 4.07 11.04 -36.47
N MET A 575 4.74 9.89 -36.43
CA MET A 575 5.50 9.42 -35.27
C MET A 575 6.98 9.29 -35.62
N THR A 576 7.87 9.66 -34.70
CA THR A 576 9.31 9.48 -34.88
C THR A 576 9.71 8.00 -34.84
N ARG A 577 10.91 7.66 -35.34
CA ARG A 577 11.48 6.34 -35.06
C ARG A 577 11.73 6.18 -33.56
N PRO A 578 11.48 4.99 -32.98
CA PRO A 578 11.83 4.69 -31.60
C PRO A 578 13.33 4.85 -31.33
N GLN A 579 13.66 5.26 -30.12
CA GLN A 579 15.02 5.33 -29.60
C GLN A 579 15.06 4.68 -28.22
N LYS A 580 16.13 3.93 -27.91
CA LYS A 580 16.29 3.35 -26.57
C LYS A 580 16.47 4.49 -25.56
N LEU A 581 15.62 4.49 -24.54
CA LEU A 581 15.60 5.47 -23.45
C LEU A 581 16.57 5.05 -22.35
N CYS A 582 16.40 3.82 -21.85
CA CYS A 582 17.16 3.23 -20.77
C CYS A 582 17.00 1.69 -20.78
N THR A 583 17.71 1.02 -19.88
CA THR A 583 17.33 -0.31 -19.40
C THR A 583 16.88 -0.12 -17.95
N TRP A 584 15.66 -0.55 -17.64
CA TRP A 584 15.09 -0.55 -16.29
C TRP A 584 15.46 -1.87 -15.60
N THR A 585 15.81 -1.83 -14.31
CA THR A 585 16.44 -2.95 -13.59
C THR A 585 16.06 -2.98 -12.09
N GLY A 586 14.77 -2.98 -11.76
CA GLY A 586 14.28 -2.91 -10.36
C GLY A 586 14.30 -1.51 -9.76
N ASN A 587 15.35 -0.72 -10.02
CA ASN A 587 15.47 0.64 -9.48
C ASN A 587 14.45 1.60 -10.10
N ALA A 588 13.37 1.84 -9.36
CA ALA A 588 12.47 2.97 -9.57
C ALA A 588 13.20 4.33 -9.37
N TYR A 589 12.48 5.43 -9.61
CA TYR A 589 12.89 6.81 -9.29
C TYR A 589 14.06 7.44 -10.07
N LYS A 590 14.73 6.73 -10.99
CA LYS A 590 15.73 7.36 -11.86
C LYS A 590 15.09 8.26 -12.91
N GLU A 591 15.29 9.57 -12.79
CA GLU A 591 14.87 10.55 -13.81
C GLU A 591 15.65 10.37 -15.13
N VAL A 592 14.97 10.53 -16.26
CA VAL A 592 15.52 10.44 -17.60
C VAL A 592 15.10 11.65 -18.44
N GLN A 593 16.04 12.18 -19.22
CA GLN A 593 15.84 13.32 -20.10
C GLN A 593 15.48 12.86 -21.52
N VAL A 594 14.33 13.31 -22.01
CA VAL A 594 13.82 13.04 -23.36
C VAL A 594 13.84 14.34 -24.16
N PHE A 595 14.66 14.41 -25.20
CA PHE A 595 14.72 15.61 -26.04
C PHE A 595 13.50 15.70 -26.98
N PRO A 596 12.93 16.91 -27.21
CA PRO A 596 11.88 17.13 -28.20
C PRO A 596 12.29 16.63 -29.60
N PRO A 597 11.33 16.24 -30.46
CA PRO A 597 11.65 15.77 -31.80
C PRO A 597 12.15 16.94 -32.65
N LYS A 598 13.09 16.67 -33.57
CA LYS A 598 13.77 17.70 -34.37
C LYS A 598 12.82 18.41 -35.36
N GLU A 599 11.71 17.77 -35.63
CA GLU A 599 10.59 18.20 -36.47
C GLU A 599 9.42 18.84 -35.70
N ALA A 600 9.56 19.10 -34.39
CA ALA A 600 8.59 19.92 -33.65
C ALA A 600 8.76 21.41 -33.95
N HIS A 601 7.65 22.11 -34.07
CA HIS A 601 7.59 23.57 -34.21
C HIS A 601 6.84 24.23 -33.04
N PRO A 602 6.97 25.56 -32.85
CA PRO A 602 6.27 26.26 -31.79
C PRO A 602 4.75 26.18 -31.95
N ASN A 603 4.06 26.04 -30.82
CA ASN A 603 2.60 25.88 -30.71
C ASN A 603 2.06 24.55 -31.28
N GLU A 604 2.92 23.54 -31.44
CA GLU A 604 2.50 22.18 -31.79
C GLU A 604 2.31 21.30 -30.55
N TYR A 605 1.32 20.41 -30.61
CA TYR A 605 1.07 19.40 -29.59
C TYR A 605 1.68 18.04 -29.98
N TRP A 606 2.35 17.39 -29.03
CA TRP A 606 3.03 16.10 -29.23
C TRP A 606 2.85 15.20 -28.01
N GLN A 607 2.58 13.90 -28.21
CA GLN A 607 2.51 12.90 -27.14
C GLN A 607 3.81 12.07 -27.10
N LEU A 608 4.22 11.64 -25.91
CA LEU A 608 5.36 10.75 -25.69
C LEU A 608 4.89 9.31 -25.48
N LEU A 609 5.25 8.41 -26.39
CA LEU A 609 5.07 6.97 -26.26
C LEU A 609 6.27 6.34 -25.55
N LEU A 610 6.02 5.45 -24.60
CA LEU A 610 6.98 4.47 -24.08
C LEU A 610 6.54 3.04 -24.44
N CYS A 611 7.50 2.20 -24.84
CA CYS A 611 7.28 0.79 -25.21
C CYS A 611 8.55 -0.03 -24.96
N SER A 612 8.47 -1.35 -24.76
CA SER A 612 9.66 -2.19 -24.46
C SER A 612 10.37 -2.76 -25.70
N SER A 613 9.78 -2.66 -26.89
CA SER A 613 10.36 -3.19 -28.13
C SER A 613 10.45 -2.14 -29.24
N SER A 614 11.50 -2.27 -30.06
CA SER A 614 11.69 -1.48 -31.28
C SER A 614 11.04 -2.09 -32.54
N THR A 615 10.45 -3.28 -32.44
CA THR A 615 9.86 -4.05 -33.54
C THR A 615 8.41 -4.44 -33.26
N SER A 616 7.59 -4.49 -34.30
CA SER A 616 6.17 -4.86 -34.19
C SER A 616 5.98 -6.38 -34.12
N LEU A 617 5.24 -6.86 -33.11
CA LEU A 617 4.56 -8.15 -33.18
C LEU A 617 3.52 -8.10 -34.31
N SER A 618 3.88 -8.70 -35.45
CA SER A 618 3.07 -8.76 -36.66
C SER A 618 3.27 -10.12 -37.32
N SER A 619 2.25 -10.98 -37.21
CA SER A 619 2.30 -12.37 -37.65
C SER A 619 2.39 -12.50 -39.17
N THR A 620 3.50 -13.02 -39.71
CA THR A 620 3.53 -13.99 -40.84
C THR A 620 4.97 -14.37 -41.23
N PRO A 621 5.38 -15.66 -41.11
CA PRO A 621 6.75 -16.08 -41.40
C PRO A 621 6.98 -16.32 -42.91
N ARG A 622 7.07 -15.26 -43.74
CA ARG A 622 7.40 -15.45 -45.19
C ARG A 622 8.03 -14.30 -46.01
N LYS A 623 8.35 -13.13 -45.45
CA LYS A 623 9.09 -12.07 -46.18
C LYS A 623 10.13 -11.35 -45.29
N PRO A 624 11.27 -10.90 -45.85
CA PRO A 624 12.30 -10.19 -45.08
C PRO A 624 11.83 -8.80 -44.65
N PRO A 625 12.30 -8.29 -43.50
CA PRO A 625 11.75 -7.07 -42.89
C PRO A 625 12.15 -5.80 -43.65
N ARG A 626 11.14 -5.02 -44.07
CA ARG A 626 11.27 -3.57 -44.25
C ARG A 626 10.79 -2.90 -42.96
N ALA A 627 11.50 -1.83 -42.56
CA ALA A 627 11.27 -0.98 -41.38
C ALA A 627 9.93 -1.21 -40.66
N GLN A 628 9.98 -1.94 -39.55
CA GLN A 628 8.85 -2.15 -38.65
C GLN A 628 8.64 -0.90 -37.77
N ASN A 629 7.38 -0.66 -37.40
CA ASN A 629 6.99 0.39 -36.45
C ASN A 629 7.06 -0.16 -35.01
N PRO A 630 7.14 0.69 -33.97
CA PRO A 630 6.99 0.25 -32.58
C PRO A 630 5.61 -0.36 -32.32
N ILE A 631 5.51 -1.13 -31.24
CA ILE A 631 4.25 -1.53 -30.63
C ILE A 631 3.64 -0.29 -29.94
N LEU A 632 2.95 0.52 -30.74
CA LEU A 632 2.16 1.65 -30.25
C LEU A 632 0.82 1.20 -29.63
N SER A 633 0.32 0.04 -30.05
CA SER A 633 -0.95 -0.51 -29.60
C SER A 633 -0.87 -2.02 -29.33
N VAL A 634 -1.50 -2.48 -28.26
CA VAL A 634 -1.67 -3.92 -27.97
C VAL A 634 -2.80 -4.46 -28.84
N ASP A 635 -2.59 -5.58 -29.52
CA ASP A 635 -3.60 -6.22 -30.37
C ASP A 635 -4.38 -7.27 -29.58
N LEU A 636 -5.59 -6.91 -29.13
CA LEU A 636 -6.39 -7.77 -28.25
C LEU A 636 -6.94 -9.04 -28.92
N SER A 637 -6.66 -9.25 -30.21
CA SER A 637 -6.94 -10.51 -30.92
C SER A 637 -5.82 -11.55 -30.82
N LEU A 638 -4.67 -11.21 -30.21
CA LEU A 638 -3.59 -12.16 -29.95
C LEU A 638 -3.79 -12.83 -28.57
N PRO A 639 -3.37 -14.09 -28.38
CA PRO A 639 -3.34 -14.73 -27.06
C PRO A 639 -2.48 -13.91 -26.10
N LEU A 640 -2.96 -13.63 -24.89
CA LEU A 640 -2.22 -12.76 -23.97
C LEU A 640 -0.86 -13.34 -23.56
N HIS A 641 -0.66 -14.67 -23.60
CA HIS A 641 0.64 -15.30 -23.34
C HIS A 641 1.71 -15.07 -24.42
N ASP A 642 1.34 -14.64 -25.63
CA ASP A 642 2.34 -14.29 -26.67
C ASP A 642 3.08 -12.97 -26.34
N PHE A 643 2.55 -12.17 -25.40
CA PHE A 643 3.18 -10.95 -24.87
C PHE A 643 4.13 -11.28 -23.70
N GLY A 644 5.05 -12.24 -23.89
CA GLY A 644 6.01 -12.68 -22.87
C GLY A 644 6.98 -11.58 -22.41
N VAL A 645 7.70 -11.83 -21.31
CA VAL A 645 8.45 -10.90 -20.42
C VAL A 645 9.05 -9.62 -21.02
N GLU A 646 9.63 -9.69 -22.22
CA GLU A 646 10.20 -8.53 -22.93
C GLU A 646 9.13 -7.56 -23.48
N THR A 647 7.85 -7.91 -23.38
CA THR A 647 6.70 -7.20 -23.98
C THR A 647 5.83 -6.56 -22.90
N VAL A 648 6.20 -5.35 -22.49
CA VAL A 648 5.55 -4.59 -21.42
C VAL A 648 4.48 -3.66 -22.01
N PHE A 649 3.30 -3.58 -21.39
CA PHE A 649 2.16 -2.82 -21.90
C PHE A 649 2.53 -1.34 -22.12
N PRO A 650 2.50 -0.83 -23.38
CA PRO A 650 2.96 0.51 -23.71
C PRO A 650 2.05 1.59 -23.12
N ILE A 651 2.60 2.80 -22.99
CA ILE A 651 1.87 3.96 -22.47
C ILE A 651 2.20 5.22 -23.26
N VAL A 652 1.18 6.04 -23.51
CA VAL A 652 1.28 7.32 -24.20
C VAL A 652 0.94 8.45 -23.20
N SER A 653 1.70 9.54 -23.22
CA SER A 653 1.42 10.71 -22.39
C SER A 653 0.15 11.46 -22.85
N SER A 654 -0.40 12.33 -22.01
CA SER A 654 -1.27 13.40 -22.52
C SER A 654 -0.45 14.33 -23.46
N PRO A 655 -1.11 15.09 -24.36
CA PRO A 655 -0.42 16.00 -25.28
C PRO A 655 0.42 17.06 -24.54
N ILE A 656 1.66 17.25 -24.99
CA ILE A 656 2.58 18.31 -24.56
C ILE A 656 2.54 19.43 -25.60
N LEU A 657 2.28 20.66 -25.18
CA LEU A 657 2.46 21.85 -26.02
C LEU A 657 3.93 22.28 -26.05
N PHE A 658 4.55 22.31 -27.23
CA PHE A 658 5.92 22.80 -27.39
C PHE A 658 5.98 24.29 -27.73
N SER A 659 6.79 25.06 -27.00
CA SER A 659 6.91 26.52 -27.13
C SER A 659 8.36 27.01 -27.28
N THR A 660 8.54 28.31 -27.54
CA THR A 660 9.85 28.99 -27.58
C THR A 660 10.21 29.73 -26.29
N ARG A 661 9.28 29.83 -25.33
CA ARG A 661 9.44 30.59 -24.08
C ARG A 661 8.64 29.94 -22.96
N LYS A 662 9.21 29.94 -21.75
CA LYS A 662 8.55 29.41 -20.56
C LYS A 662 7.40 30.34 -20.13
N ASP A 663 6.15 29.88 -20.23
CA ASP A 663 5.04 30.53 -19.54
C ASP A 663 5.00 30.08 -18.08
N GLN A 664 5.67 30.84 -17.21
CA GLN A 664 5.84 30.50 -15.79
C GLN A 664 4.52 30.43 -15.00
N LYS A 665 3.38 30.85 -15.58
CA LYS A 665 2.07 30.73 -14.92
C LYS A 665 1.36 29.39 -15.13
N ASN A 666 1.87 28.50 -16.00
CA ASN A 666 1.14 27.31 -16.45
C ASN A 666 1.97 25.99 -16.45
N GLU A 667 2.95 25.83 -15.57
CA GLU A 667 3.64 24.53 -15.38
C GLU A 667 2.77 23.50 -14.63
N LYS A 668 1.74 23.00 -15.31
CA LYS A 668 0.94 21.88 -14.83
C LYS A 668 1.60 20.54 -15.16
N LYS A 669 1.62 19.64 -14.18
CA LYS A 669 1.92 18.21 -14.39
C LYS A 669 0.72 17.55 -15.06
N GLN A 670 0.96 16.62 -15.99
CA GLN A 670 -0.12 15.78 -16.51
C GLN A 670 -0.67 14.88 -15.39
N VAL A 671 -2.00 14.75 -15.33
CA VAL A 671 -2.71 13.85 -14.39
C VAL A 671 -3.34 12.63 -15.06
N ARG A 672 -3.27 12.54 -16.40
CA ARG A 672 -3.76 11.41 -17.20
C ARG A 672 -2.73 10.94 -18.22
N ASN A 673 -2.83 9.66 -18.56
CA ASN A 673 -2.09 9.02 -19.65
C ASN A 673 -3.08 8.22 -20.54
N GLU A 674 -2.59 7.63 -21.63
CA GLU A 674 -3.40 6.91 -22.62
C GLU A 674 -2.78 5.55 -22.97
N ARG A 675 -3.60 4.50 -23.01
CA ARG A 675 -3.31 3.21 -23.64
C ARG A 675 -4.14 3.07 -24.90
N ILE A 676 -3.49 2.58 -25.96
CA ILE A 676 -4.10 2.41 -27.28
C ILE A 676 -4.25 0.92 -27.53
N LEU A 677 -5.48 0.45 -27.66
CA LEU A 677 -5.80 -0.97 -27.84
C LEU A 677 -6.33 -1.17 -29.27
N LYS A 678 -5.63 -2.03 -30.02
CA LYS A 678 -6.03 -2.43 -31.36
C LYS A 678 -7.00 -3.60 -31.24
N LEU A 679 -8.08 -3.52 -32.00
CA LEU A 679 -9.13 -4.53 -32.06
C LEU A 679 -8.90 -5.46 -33.29
N PRO A 680 -9.46 -6.68 -33.30
CA PRO A 680 -9.29 -7.64 -34.39
C PRO A 680 -9.54 -7.09 -35.80
N PRO A 681 -8.73 -7.47 -36.81
CA PRO A 681 -8.98 -7.12 -38.22
C PRO A 681 -10.06 -7.99 -38.89
N LEU A 682 -10.73 -8.88 -38.15
CA LEU A 682 -11.66 -9.89 -38.69
C LEU A 682 -12.99 -9.29 -39.18
N TRP A 683 -13.39 -8.13 -38.66
CA TRP A 683 -14.60 -7.45 -39.13
C TRP A 683 -14.31 -6.67 -40.41
N SER A 684 -14.79 -7.19 -41.54
CA SER A 684 -14.64 -6.55 -42.86
C SER A 684 -15.29 -5.16 -42.98
N ASN A 685 -16.23 -4.84 -42.07
CA ASN A 685 -16.87 -3.53 -41.92
C ASN A 685 -16.65 -2.96 -40.49
N GLY A 686 -15.53 -3.30 -39.83
CA GLY A 686 -15.31 -3.09 -38.40
C GLY A 686 -15.15 -1.65 -37.91
N PRO A 687 -14.87 -1.48 -36.59
CA PRO A 687 -14.72 -0.18 -35.96
C PRO A 687 -13.60 0.66 -36.61
N VAL A 688 -13.88 1.94 -36.85
CA VAL A 688 -13.00 2.84 -37.62
C VAL A 688 -11.95 3.52 -36.72
N GLY A 689 -11.17 2.72 -36.00
CA GLY A 689 -10.07 3.20 -35.16
C GLY A 689 -9.64 2.20 -34.07
N PRO A 690 -8.51 2.46 -33.38
CA PRO A 690 -8.17 1.79 -32.13
C PRO A 690 -9.04 2.34 -30.97
N LEU A 691 -9.27 1.50 -29.96
CA LEU A 691 -9.85 1.92 -28.68
C LEU A 691 -8.79 2.72 -27.91
N ARG A 692 -9.18 3.90 -27.40
CA ARG A 692 -8.33 4.82 -26.64
C ARG A 692 -8.77 4.85 -25.18
N LEU A 693 -7.98 4.26 -24.30
CA LEU A 693 -8.31 4.09 -22.88
C LEU A 693 -7.40 4.97 -22.02
N MET A 694 -7.97 5.96 -21.34
CA MET A 694 -7.23 6.82 -20.41
C MET A 694 -7.12 6.12 -19.04
N GLU A 695 -5.93 6.14 -18.43
CA GLU A 695 -5.77 5.93 -16.98
C GLU A 695 -5.49 7.26 -16.29
N HIS A 696 -5.77 7.34 -14.98
CA HIS A 696 -5.30 8.44 -14.14
C HIS A 696 -3.87 8.15 -13.61
N LEU A 697 -3.09 9.19 -13.35
CA LEU A 697 -1.69 9.10 -12.90
C LEU A 697 -1.51 9.08 -11.37
N SER A 698 -2.59 9.17 -10.59
CA SER A 698 -2.59 8.86 -9.15
C SER A 698 -2.34 7.36 -8.90
N PHE A 699 -2.27 6.93 -7.63
CA PHE A 699 -2.08 5.52 -7.27
C PHE A 699 -3.41 4.77 -7.11
N ASP A 700 -4.54 5.48 -7.09
CA ASP A 700 -5.89 4.95 -6.98
C ASP A 700 -6.16 3.87 -8.05
N LEU A 701 -6.51 2.66 -7.59
CA LEU A 701 -6.62 1.46 -8.43
C LEU A 701 -7.93 1.42 -9.24
N ASP A 702 -8.94 2.19 -8.83
CA ASP A 702 -10.20 2.43 -9.56
C ASP A 702 -10.01 3.13 -10.92
N LYS A 703 -8.80 3.63 -11.22
CA LYS A 703 -8.48 4.34 -12.47
C LYS A 703 -7.44 3.62 -13.33
N LYS A 704 -7.29 2.30 -13.18
CA LYS A 704 -6.26 1.47 -13.82
C LYS A 704 -6.80 0.45 -14.81
N VAL A 705 -5.90 -0.08 -15.62
CA VAL A 705 -6.07 -1.37 -16.33
C VAL A 705 -5.53 -2.50 -15.46
N TRP A 706 -6.36 -3.52 -15.28
CA TRP A 706 -6.13 -4.74 -14.52
C TRP A 706 -6.00 -5.98 -15.41
N ASP A 707 -5.31 -7.02 -14.93
CA ASP A 707 -5.19 -8.30 -15.62
C ASP A 707 -6.54 -8.99 -15.83
N SER A 708 -7.43 -8.92 -14.82
CA SER A 708 -8.76 -9.53 -14.84
C SER A 708 -9.66 -8.93 -15.94
N GLY A 709 -9.81 -7.60 -15.99
CA GLY A 709 -10.53 -6.91 -17.06
C GLY A 709 -9.92 -7.09 -18.45
N LEU A 710 -8.58 -7.13 -18.55
CA LEU A 710 -7.87 -7.40 -19.80
C LEU A 710 -8.12 -8.83 -20.32
N GLY A 711 -8.07 -9.83 -19.43
CA GLY A 711 -8.38 -11.21 -19.77
C GLY A 711 -9.84 -11.39 -20.18
N LEU A 712 -10.77 -10.74 -19.49
CA LEU A 712 -12.19 -10.78 -19.85
C LEU A 712 -12.45 -10.15 -21.23
N ALA A 713 -11.80 -9.02 -21.53
CA ALA A 713 -11.86 -8.41 -22.86
C ALA A 713 -11.32 -9.33 -23.97
N ASN A 714 -10.17 -9.98 -23.75
CA ASN A 714 -9.59 -10.93 -24.71
C ASN A 714 -10.48 -12.19 -24.88
N TRP A 715 -11.07 -12.69 -23.79
CA TRP A 715 -12.03 -13.80 -23.83
C TRP A 715 -13.30 -13.43 -24.58
N LEU A 716 -13.92 -12.28 -24.29
CA LEU A 716 -15.12 -11.81 -25.00
C LEU A 716 -14.86 -11.62 -26.49
N ILE A 717 -13.72 -11.03 -26.86
CA ILE A 717 -13.30 -10.91 -28.27
C ILE A 717 -13.21 -12.28 -28.94
N THR A 718 -12.49 -13.23 -28.33
CA THR A 718 -12.28 -14.57 -28.88
C THR A 718 -13.59 -15.36 -28.99
N THR A 719 -14.44 -15.26 -27.97
CA THR A 719 -15.71 -15.98 -27.86
C THR A 719 -16.80 -15.40 -28.77
N MET A 720 -16.89 -14.08 -28.93
CA MET A 720 -17.95 -13.44 -29.73
C MET A 720 -17.59 -13.23 -31.21
N THR A 721 -16.31 -13.33 -31.60
CA THR A 721 -15.92 -13.27 -33.02
C THR A 721 -16.16 -14.57 -33.80
N ASP A 722 -16.26 -15.71 -33.12
CA ASP A 722 -16.75 -16.98 -33.67
C ASP A 722 -18.05 -17.39 -32.97
N SER A 723 -19.17 -17.26 -33.67
CA SER A 723 -20.51 -17.51 -33.13
C SER A 723 -20.76 -18.96 -32.69
N ALA A 724 -19.90 -19.91 -33.10
CA ALA A 724 -19.95 -21.30 -32.64
C ALA A 724 -19.45 -21.49 -31.20
N ASN A 725 -18.62 -20.58 -30.69
CA ASN A 725 -17.94 -20.73 -29.40
C ASN A 725 -18.64 -20.00 -28.23
N ILE A 726 -19.73 -19.26 -28.51
CA ILE A 726 -20.50 -18.51 -27.51
C ILE A 726 -21.25 -19.50 -26.58
N PRO A 727 -20.98 -19.51 -25.26
CA PRO A 727 -21.68 -20.37 -24.29
C PRO A 727 -23.19 -20.14 -24.30
N SER A 728 -23.98 -21.18 -23.99
CA SER A 728 -25.45 -21.17 -23.98
C SER A 728 -26.02 -20.07 -23.09
N GLU A 729 -25.35 -19.79 -21.97
CA GLU A 729 -25.77 -18.86 -20.93
C GLU A 729 -25.57 -17.42 -21.40
N LEU A 730 -24.38 -17.11 -21.94
CA LEU A 730 -24.09 -15.82 -22.56
C LEU A 730 -24.99 -15.58 -23.78
N ARG A 731 -25.21 -16.62 -24.61
CA ARG A 731 -26.13 -16.59 -25.75
C ARG A 731 -27.56 -16.21 -25.32
N SER A 732 -28.06 -16.80 -24.23
CA SER A 732 -29.40 -16.51 -23.69
C SER A 732 -29.60 -15.06 -23.23
N VAL A 733 -28.50 -14.31 -23.01
CA VAL A 733 -28.52 -12.89 -22.69
C VAL A 733 -28.43 -12.03 -23.97
N ILE A 734 -27.43 -12.28 -24.82
CA ILE A 734 -27.14 -11.39 -25.96
C ILE A 734 -28.12 -11.52 -27.12
N ASP A 735 -28.81 -12.67 -27.25
CA ASP A 735 -29.85 -12.88 -28.25
C ASP A 735 -31.22 -12.29 -27.81
N LYS A 736 -31.32 -11.60 -26.64
CA LYS A 736 -32.51 -10.85 -26.20
C LYS A 736 -32.70 -9.54 -27.00
N ASP A 737 -33.95 -9.11 -27.20
CA ASP A 737 -34.26 -7.85 -27.93
C ASP A 737 -33.69 -6.58 -27.27
N SER A 738 -33.60 -6.54 -25.94
CA SER A 738 -33.12 -5.38 -25.18
C SER A 738 -32.57 -5.76 -23.79
N PRO A 739 -31.43 -6.47 -23.71
CA PRO A 739 -30.85 -6.88 -22.44
C PRO A 739 -30.28 -5.68 -21.69
N LYS A 740 -30.42 -5.71 -20.37
CA LYS A 740 -29.88 -4.70 -19.46
C LYS A 740 -28.71 -5.28 -18.68
N ILE A 741 -27.52 -4.82 -19.02
CA ILE A 741 -26.23 -5.29 -18.51
C ILE A 741 -25.71 -4.29 -17.47
N ILE A 742 -25.13 -4.79 -16.38
CA ILE A 742 -24.37 -3.98 -15.40
C ILE A 742 -22.95 -4.53 -15.28
N GLU A 743 -21.95 -3.66 -15.19
CA GLU A 743 -20.58 -4.02 -14.82
C GLU A 743 -20.29 -3.47 -13.41
N LEU A 744 -19.73 -4.30 -12.53
CA LEU A 744 -19.38 -3.97 -11.15
C LEU A 744 -17.86 -3.83 -11.04
N GLY A 745 -17.38 -2.74 -10.42
CA GLY A 745 -15.93 -2.48 -10.33
C GLY A 745 -15.33 -2.26 -11.71
N THR A 746 -15.94 -1.37 -12.49
CA THR A 746 -15.67 -1.16 -13.92
C THR A 746 -14.36 -0.41 -14.18
N GLY A 747 -13.89 0.36 -13.20
CA GLY A 747 -12.69 1.19 -13.24
C GLY A 747 -12.57 2.05 -14.51
N THR A 748 -11.63 1.69 -15.39
CA THR A 748 -11.40 2.40 -16.66
C THR A 748 -12.48 2.17 -17.73
N GLY A 749 -13.36 1.19 -17.57
CA GLY A 749 -14.43 0.86 -18.54
C GLY A 749 -14.03 -0.14 -19.62
N LEU A 750 -12.88 -0.82 -19.49
CA LEU A 750 -12.33 -1.69 -20.55
C LEU A 750 -13.32 -2.76 -21.02
N VAL A 751 -13.97 -3.50 -20.11
CA VAL A 751 -14.86 -4.60 -20.50
C VAL A 751 -16.15 -4.07 -21.14
N SER A 752 -16.83 -3.11 -20.51
CA SER A 752 -18.00 -2.42 -21.09
C SER A 752 -17.76 -1.81 -22.47
N LEU A 753 -16.59 -1.21 -22.71
CA LEU A 753 -16.23 -0.64 -24.01
C LEU A 753 -16.03 -1.71 -25.08
N ILE A 754 -15.34 -2.81 -24.73
CA ILE A 754 -15.13 -3.95 -25.63
C ILE A 754 -16.44 -4.66 -25.92
N LEU A 755 -17.28 -4.90 -24.91
CA LEU A 755 -18.60 -5.51 -25.08
C LEU A 755 -19.54 -4.62 -25.91
N SER A 756 -19.56 -3.31 -25.68
CA SER A 756 -20.34 -2.38 -26.52
C SER A 756 -19.89 -2.44 -27.98
N THR A 757 -18.57 -2.50 -28.22
CA THR A 757 -18.02 -2.62 -29.57
C THR A 757 -18.35 -3.98 -30.20
N LEU A 758 -18.32 -5.08 -29.44
CA LEU A 758 -18.71 -6.41 -29.94
C LEU A 758 -20.21 -6.49 -30.28
N LEU A 759 -21.07 -5.89 -29.45
CA LEU A 759 -22.52 -5.87 -29.67
C LEU A 759 -22.94 -4.97 -30.84
N GLU A 760 -22.20 -3.89 -31.13
CA GLU A 760 -22.42 -3.08 -32.33
C GLU A 760 -22.27 -3.90 -33.62
N PHE A 761 -21.41 -4.93 -33.64
CA PHE A 761 -21.16 -5.77 -34.80
C PHE A 761 -21.76 -7.19 -34.69
N TYR A 762 -22.59 -7.44 -33.68
CA TYR A 762 -23.26 -8.73 -33.50
C TYR A 762 -24.35 -8.95 -34.59
N PRO A 763 -24.57 -10.19 -35.11
CA PRO A 763 -25.39 -10.42 -36.31
C PRO A 763 -26.86 -9.99 -36.19
N VAL A 764 -27.41 -10.09 -34.98
CA VAL A 764 -28.67 -9.46 -34.58
C VAL A 764 -28.26 -8.34 -33.62
N LYS A 765 -28.59 -7.08 -33.88
CA LYS A 765 -28.22 -5.98 -32.97
C LYS A 765 -29.25 -5.84 -31.84
N PRO A 766 -28.96 -6.27 -30.60
CA PRO A 766 -29.86 -6.03 -29.47
C PRO A 766 -29.91 -4.54 -29.12
N LYS A 767 -31.05 -4.08 -28.57
CA LYS A 767 -31.18 -2.73 -27.98
C LYS A 767 -30.60 -2.71 -26.57
N THR A 768 -29.33 -3.09 -26.46
CA THR A 768 -28.65 -3.25 -25.17
C THR A 768 -28.48 -1.92 -24.45
N LYS A 769 -28.79 -1.93 -23.16
CA LYS A 769 -28.33 -0.92 -22.22
C LYS A 769 -27.23 -1.51 -21.35
N ILE A 770 -26.04 -0.91 -21.37
CA ILE A 770 -24.93 -1.26 -20.47
C ILE A 770 -24.77 -0.14 -19.45
N ILE A 771 -24.70 -0.50 -18.18
CA ILE A 771 -24.50 0.41 -17.06
C ILE A 771 -23.15 0.04 -16.43
N ALA A 772 -22.12 0.81 -16.78
CA ALA A 772 -20.80 0.68 -16.20
C ALA A 772 -20.80 1.34 -14.82
N THR A 773 -20.56 0.57 -13.76
CA THR A 773 -20.67 1.06 -12.38
C THR A 773 -19.41 0.90 -11.55
N ASP A 774 -19.18 1.93 -10.73
CA ASP A 774 -18.03 2.08 -9.85
C ASP A 774 -18.33 3.19 -8.82
N LEU A 775 -17.35 3.55 -7.99
CA LEU A 775 -17.42 4.70 -7.09
C LEU A 775 -17.39 6.02 -7.88
N GLU A 776 -17.93 7.09 -7.28
CA GLU A 776 -17.90 8.47 -7.80
C GLU A 776 -16.49 8.91 -8.26
N SER A 777 -15.43 8.41 -7.61
CA SER A 777 -14.03 8.72 -7.95
C SER A 777 -13.62 8.30 -9.36
N ALA A 778 -14.19 7.22 -9.92
CA ALA A 778 -13.89 6.75 -11.26
C ALA A 778 -14.77 7.41 -12.35
N MET A 779 -15.84 8.13 -11.99
CA MET A 779 -16.83 8.62 -12.97
C MET A 779 -16.25 9.58 -14.03
N GLU A 780 -15.23 10.39 -13.70
CA GLU A 780 -14.57 11.24 -14.70
C GLU A 780 -13.79 10.40 -15.73
N ILE A 781 -12.98 9.43 -15.29
CA ILE A 781 -12.15 8.62 -16.21
C ILE A 781 -13.03 7.69 -17.05
N LEU A 782 -14.04 7.06 -16.43
CA LEU A 782 -15.02 6.20 -17.09
C LEU A 782 -15.86 6.99 -18.10
N GLY A 783 -16.43 8.13 -17.69
CA GLY A 783 -17.18 9.01 -18.59
C GLY A 783 -16.33 9.57 -19.74
N THR A 784 -15.05 9.87 -19.50
CA THR A 784 -14.09 10.26 -20.55
C THR A 784 -13.87 9.11 -21.54
N ASN A 785 -13.62 7.90 -21.05
CA ASN A 785 -13.36 6.72 -21.87
C ASN A 785 -14.59 6.28 -22.68
N ILE A 786 -15.80 6.41 -22.12
CA ILE A 786 -17.05 6.23 -22.86
C ILE A 786 -17.15 7.24 -24.01
N ASN A 787 -17.05 8.54 -23.71
CA ASN A 787 -17.21 9.58 -24.73
C ASN A 787 -16.15 9.50 -25.85
N ASN A 788 -14.88 9.24 -25.51
CA ASN A 788 -13.80 9.09 -26.48
C ASN A 788 -14.05 7.93 -27.47
N ASN A 789 -14.61 6.81 -26.99
CA ASN A 789 -14.78 5.58 -27.77
C ASN A 789 -16.18 5.40 -28.36
N LYS A 790 -17.13 6.31 -28.10
CA LYS A 790 -18.53 6.24 -28.57
C LYS A 790 -18.69 6.07 -30.09
N HIS A 791 -17.67 6.44 -30.86
CA HIS A 791 -17.61 6.22 -32.31
C HIS A 791 -17.45 4.74 -32.73
N LEU A 792 -17.09 3.85 -31.80
CA LEU A 792 -16.96 2.40 -32.03
C LEU A 792 -18.29 1.63 -31.84
N TYR A 793 -19.26 2.22 -31.15
CA TYR A 793 -20.56 1.58 -30.80
C TYR A 793 -21.77 2.55 -30.85
N PRO A 794 -21.99 3.27 -31.97
CA PRO A 794 -23.01 4.33 -32.07
C PRO A 794 -24.47 3.90 -31.79
N SER A 795 -24.78 2.61 -31.82
CA SER A 795 -26.12 2.04 -31.58
C SER A 795 -26.33 1.57 -30.13
N ILE A 796 -25.27 1.42 -29.33
CA ILE A 796 -25.33 0.85 -27.96
C ILE A 796 -25.42 1.97 -26.91
N ASN A 797 -26.35 1.84 -25.95
CA ASN A 797 -26.42 2.78 -24.82
C ASN A 797 -25.56 2.30 -23.65
N LEU A 798 -24.28 2.70 -23.67
CA LEU A 798 -23.37 2.61 -22.54
C LEU A 798 -23.41 3.90 -21.71
N GLU A 799 -23.74 3.79 -20.42
CA GLU A 799 -23.72 4.90 -19.46
C GLU A 799 -22.83 4.56 -18.24
N ALA A 800 -22.12 5.56 -17.71
CA ALA A 800 -21.47 5.48 -16.40
C ALA A 800 -22.49 5.80 -15.30
N ASN A 801 -22.44 5.09 -14.18
CA ASN A 801 -23.29 5.39 -13.03
C ASN A 801 -22.62 5.00 -11.71
N VAL A 802 -22.76 5.83 -10.68
CA VAL A 802 -22.23 5.56 -9.33
C VAL A 802 -22.94 4.33 -8.74
N LEU A 803 -22.19 3.41 -8.15
CA LEU A 803 -22.69 2.30 -7.35
C LEU A 803 -21.68 2.00 -6.24
N ASP A 804 -21.92 2.57 -5.06
CA ASP A 804 -21.21 2.17 -3.86
C ASP A 804 -21.83 0.86 -3.32
N TRP A 805 -21.00 -0.15 -3.04
CA TRP A 805 -21.49 -1.44 -2.55
C TRP A 805 -21.94 -1.38 -1.08
N GLU A 806 -21.44 -0.40 -0.31
CA GLU A 806 -21.85 -0.14 1.07
C GLU A 806 -23.24 0.53 1.15
N GLU A 807 -23.69 1.23 0.10
CA GLU A 807 -24.99 1.90 0.10
C GLU A 807 -26.16 0.90 -0.02
N GLU A 808 -27.04 0.87 0.99
CA GLU A 808 -28.20 -0.03 1.05
C GLU A 808 -29.15 0.10 -0.15
N GLU A 809 -29.29 1.31 -0.71
CA GLU A 809 -30.19 1.56 -1.84
C GLU A 809 -29.47 1.45 -3.20
N LEU A 810 -29.97 0.56 -4.08
CA LEU A 810 -29.53 0.52 -5.47
C LEU A 810 -29.85 1.83 -6.22
N PRO A 811 -29.00 2.31 -7.14
CA PRO A 811 -29.30 3.47 -7.99
C PRO A 811 -30.57 3.29 -8.84
N GLN A 812 -31.30 4.38 -9.09
CA GLN A 812 -32.63 4.32 -9.71
C GLN A 812 -32.65 3.67 -11.09
N ASN A 813 -31.59 3.81 -11.89
CA ASN A 813 -31.46 3.16 -13.20
C ASN A 813 -31.24 1.64 -13.12
N VAL A 814 -30.85 1.07 -11.98
CA VAL A 814 -30.67 -0.38 -11.75
C VAL A 814 -31.75 -1.01 -10.84
N ARG A 815 -32.53 -0.22 -10.08
CA ARG A 815 -33.73 -0.70 -9.34
C ARG A 815 -34.72 -1.48 -10.21
N ASP A 816 -34.79 -1.16 -11.51
CA ASP A 816 -35.60 -1.87 -12.50
C ASP A 816 -35.03 -3.24 -12.94
N GLY A 817 -34.16 -3.86 -12.15
CA GLY A 817 -33.54 -5.16 -12.43
C GLY A 817 -32.45 -5.12 -13.50
N VAL A 818 -31.77 -6.24 -13.70
CA VAL A 818 -30.73 -6.45 -14.73
C VAL A 818 -30.82 -7.89 -15.27
N ASP A 819 -30.45 -8.09 -16.53
CA ASP A 819 -30.39 -9.42 -17.17
C ASP A 819 -29.04 -10.11 -16.93
N PHE A 820 -27.98 -9.31 -16.77
CA PHE A 820 -26.60 -9.77 -16.82
C PHE A 820 -25.68 -8.87 -15.98
N ILE A 821 -24.82 -9.49 -15.19
CA ILE A 821 -23.87 -8.85 -14.28
C ILE A 821 -22.46 -9.25 -14.72
N ILE A 822 -21.60 -8.28 -14.94
CA ILE A 822 -20.20 -8.46 -15.32
C ILE A 822 -19.31 -8.05 -14.14
N MET A 823 -18.33 -8.89 -13.85
CA MET A 823 -17.38 -8.72 -12.76
C MET A 823 -15.99 -9.08 -13.29
N ALA A 824 -14.99 -8.26 -13.01
CA ALA A 824 -13.59 -8.58 -13.31
C ALA A 824 -12.69 -8.08 -12.19
N ASP A 825 -12.68 -6.77 -11.95
CA ASP A 825 -11.70 -6.12 -11.09
C ASP A 825 -12.24 -5.97 -9.64
N VAL A 826 -12.98 -6.99 -9.18
CA VAL A 826 -13.76 -6.98 -7.93
C VAL A 826 -13.22 -7.92 -6.83
N THR A 827 -12.23 -8.76 -7.14
CA THR A 827 -11.75 -9.80 -6.20
C THR A 827 -10.60 -9.35 -5.31
N TYR A 828 -9.88 -8.30 -5.70
CA TYR A 828 -8.60 -7.92 -5.09
C TYR A 828 -8.70 -7.46 -3.62
N ASN A 829 -9.86 -6.95 -3.19
CA ASN A 829 -10.12 -6.56 -1.80
C ASN A 829 -11.14 -7.50 -1.16
N THR A 830 -10.67 -8.42 -0.32
CA THR A 830 -11.51 -9.40 0.37
C THR A 830 -12.41 -8.75 1.44
N ALA A 831 -12.04 -7.59 1.98
CA ALA A 831 -12.89 -6.83 2.92
C ALA A 831 -14.15 -6.28 2.24
N SER A 832 -14.12 -6.03 0.93
CA SER A 832 -15.29 -5.58 0.16
C SER A 832 -16.29 -6.71 -0.15
N PHE A 833 -15.96 -7.98 0.10
CA PHE A 833 -16.81 -9.12 -0.28
C PHE A 833 -18.21 -9.10 0.37
N PRO A 834 -18.41 -8.78 1.66
CA PRO A 834 -19.75 -8.69 2.24
C PRO A 834 -20.63 -7.61 1.55
N ALA A 835 -20.04 -6.47 1.20
CA ALA A 835 -20.72 -5.39 0.49
C ALA A 835 -21.08 -5.79 -0.95
N LEU A 836 -20.14 -6.42 -1.66
CA LEU A 836 -20.33 -6.96 -3.02
C LEU A 836 -21.42 -8.06 -3.05
N ILE A 837 -21.38 -9.01 -2.12
CA ILE A 837 -22.35 -10.11 -1.99
C ILE A 837 -23.74 -9.57 -1.60
N SER A 838 -23.80 -8.61 -0.69
CA SER A 838 -25.05 -7.90 -0.39
C SER A 838 -25.58 -7.17 -1.64
N THR A 839 -24.72 -6.52 -2.43
CA THR A 839 -25.07 -5.86 -3.70
C THR A 839 -25.62 -6.85 -4.72
N LEU A 840 -25.02 -8.04 -4.86
CA LEU A 840 -25.52 -9.13 -5.70
C LEU A 840 -26.89 -9.65 -5.23
N LYS A 841 -27.10 -9.82 -3.90
CA LYS A 841 -28.41 -10.14 -3.29
C LYS A 841 -29.45 -9.04 -3.61
N ARG A 842 -29.06 -7.75 -3.55
CA ARG A 842 -29.92 -6.60 -3.93
C ARG A 842 -30.29 -6.61 -5.42
N LEU A 843 -29.33 -6.78 -6.33
CA LEU A 843 -29.55 -6.83 -7.79
C LEU A 843 -30.43 -8.01 -8.21
N HIS A 844 -30.24 -9.18 -7.57
CA HIS A 844 -31.12 -10.33 -7.74
C HIS A 844 -32.56 -10.03 -7.28
N LYS A 845 -32.74 -9.47 -6.06
CA LYS A 845 -34.05 -9.10 -5.50
C LYS A 845 -34.77 -8.04 -6.36
N ALA A 846 -34.05 -7.07 -6.92
CA ALA A 846 -34.58 -6.07 -7.86
C ALA A 846 -35.13 -6.73 -9.15
N SER A 847 -34.33 -7.61 -9.76
CA SER A 847 -34.70 -8.33 -10.99
C SER A 847 -35.92 -9.23 -10.78
N ARG A 848 -36.01 -9.93 -9.63
CA ARG A 848 -37.20 -10.69 -9.24
C ARG A 848 -38.43 -9.82 -8.95
N SER A 849 -38.25 -8.60 -8.44
CA SER A 849 -39.37 -7.71 -8.09
C SER A 849 -40.11 -7.18 -9.32
N GLN A 850 -39.40 -6.82 -10.39
CA GLN A 850 -39.99 -6.41 -11.67
C GLN A 850 -40.86 -7.52 -12.31
N ARG A 851 -40.50 -8.79 -12.16
CA ARG A 851 -41.27 -9.96 -12.63
C ARG A 851 -42.69 -9.98 -12.05
N LEU A 852 -42.85 -9.71 -10.75
CA LEU A 852 -44.15 -9.72 -10.06
C LEU A 852 -45.07 -8.59 -10.51
N VAL A 853 -44.51 -7.41 -10.80
CA VAL A 853 -45.29 -6.22 -11.21
C VAL A 853 -45.85 -6.34 -12.62
N ARG A 854 -45.10 -6.95 -13.56
CA ARG A 854 -45.47 -7.00 -14.99
C ARG A 854 -46.60 -7.99 -15.33
N LYS A 855 -46.98 -8.91 -14.43
CA LYS A 855 -48.06 -9.91 -14.61
C LYS A 855 -47.96 -10.81 -15.86
N ASP A 856 -46.79 -10.90 -16.49
CA ASP A 856 -46.59 -11.76 -17.66
C ASP A 856 -46.40 -13.22 -17.23
N CYS A 857 -47.50 -13.98 -17.23
CA CYS A 857 -47.51 -15.42 -16.97
C CYS A 857 -47.27 -16.26 -18.24
N SER A 858 -46.91 -15.64 -19.36
CA SER A 858 -46.76 -16.26 -20.68
C SER A 858 -45.30 -16.30 -21.18
N ALA A 859 -44.42 -15.46 -20.64
CA ALA A 859 -43.00 -15.50 -20.96
C ALA A 859 -42.31 -16.75 -20.36
N THR A 860 -41.85 -17.65 -21.23
CA THR A 860 -40.93 -18.74 -20.88
C THR A 860 -39.61 -18.16 -20.41
N GLU A 861 -39.16 -18.57 -19.21
CA GLU A 861 -37.81 -18.34 -18.68
C GLU A 861 -37.27 -16.90 -18.81
N GLY A 862 -38.02 -15.94 -18.26
CA GLY A 862 -37.46 -14.63 -17.88
C GLY A 862 -36.37 -14.81 -16.82
N SER A 863 -35.13 -14.99 -17.28
CA SER A 863 -34.01 -15.56 -16.52
C SER A 863 -33.62 -14.75 -15.27
N ARG A 864 -33.17 -15.45 -14.22
CA ARG A 864 -32.38 -14.84 -13.13
C ARG A 864 -31.15 -14.12 -13.75
N PRO A 865 -30.64 -13.03 -13.14
CA PRO A 865 -29.48 -12.34 -13.68
C PRO A 865 -28.30 -13.31 -13.79
N PHE A 866 -27.80 -13.48 -15.02
CA PHE A 866 -26.59 -14.26 -15.26
C PHE A 866 -25.38 -13.46 -14.77
N VAL A 867 -24.34 -14.13 -14.26
CA VAL A 867 -23.11 -13.46 -13.81
C VAL A 867 -21.93 -13.96 -14.64
N LEU A 868 -21.08 -13.06 -15.11
CA LEU A 868 -19.79 -13.41 -15.74
C LEU A 868 -18.67 -12.78 -14.91
N LEU A 869 -17.89 -13.63 -14.24
CA LEU A 869 -16.76 -13.25 -13.41
C LEU A 869 -15.45 -13.65 -14.10
N ALA A 870 -14.57 -12.69 -14.39
CA ALA A 870 -13.16 -12.98 -14.63
C ALA A 870 -12.37 -12.87 -13.33
N TYR A 871 -11.52 -13.86 -13.08
CA TYR A 871 -10.70 -13.94 -11.88
C TYR A 871 -9.22 -14.13 -12.23
N LYS A 872 -8.37 -13.27 -11.67
CA LYS A 872 -6.93 -13.45 -11.64
C LYS A 872 -6.53 -13.71 -10.19
N GLU A 873 -5.96 -14.88 -9.92
CA GLU A 873 -5.47 -15.23 -8.60
C GLU A 873 -4.22 -14.40 -8.25
N ARG A 874 -4.34 -13.56 -7.23
CA ARG A 874 -3.27 -12.78 -6.60
C ARG A 874 -3.04 -13.24 -5.16
N HIS A 875 -4.10 -13.59 -4.43
CA HIS A 875 -4.02 -14.18 -3.10
C HIS A 875 -5.08 -15.28 -2.87
N VAL A 876 -4.72 -16.33 -2.13
CA VAL A 876 -5.60 -17.50 -1.90
C VAL A 876 -6.92 -17.13 -1.22
N ASP A 877 -6.94 -16.08 -0.40
CA ASP A 877 -8.15 -15.60 0.28
C ASP A 877 -9.19 -14.98 -0.67
N GLU A 878 -8.83 -14.57 -1.88
CA GLU A 878 -9.81 -14.07 -2.86
C GLU A 878 -10.85 -15.16 -3.21
N ARG A 879 -10.48 -16.45 -3.05
CA ARG A 879 -11.38 -17.60 -3.22
C ARG A 879 -12.55 -17.63 -2.22
N LYS A 880 -12.51 -16.86 -1.13
CA LYS A 880 -13.63 -16.72 -0.17
C LYS A 880 -14.90 -16.18 -0.83
N LEU A 881 -14.79 -15.50 -1.99
CA LEU A 881 -15.92 -15.04 -2.78
C LEU A 881 -16.85 -16.18 -3.21
N TRP A 882 -16.33 -17.39 -3.49
CA TRP A 882 -17.14 -18.53 -3.93
C TRP A 882 -18.02 -19.10 -2.81
N SER A 883 -17.52 -19.15 -1.57
CA SER A 883 -18.31 -19.52 -0.39
C SER A 883 -19.41 -18.51 -0.11
N LEU A 884 -19.08 -17.21 -0.09
CA LEU A 884 -20.04 -16.14 0.19
C LEU A 884 -21.08 -15.99 -0.95
N ALA A 885 -20.72 -16.31 -2.19
CA ALA A 885 -21.67 -16.41 -3.30
C ALA A 885 -22.66 -17.56 -3.09
N ALA A 886 -22.19 -18.73 -2.64
CA ALA A 886 -23.05 -19.87 -2.35
C ALA A 886 -24.05 -19.58 -1.21
N GLU A 887 -23.69 -18.72 -0.24
CA GLU A 887 -24.59 -18.24 0.84
C GLU A 887 -25.76 -17.37 0.34
N ILE A 888 -25.67 -16.79 -0.87
CA ILE A 888 -26.80 -16.12 -1.54
C ILE A 888 -27.39 -16.96 -2.69
N GLY A 889 -27.05 -18.25 -2.75
CA GLY A 889 -27.48 -19.18 -3.80
C GLY A 889 -26.79 -18.99 -5.15
N LEU A 890 -25.77 -18.13 -5.26
CA LEU A 890 -25.01 -17.90 -6.49
C LEU A 890 -23.89 -18.95 -6.63
N LYS A 891 -23.97 -19.78 -7.66
CA LYS A 891 -23.02 -20.85 -7.97
C LYS A 891 -22.24 -20.54 -9.23
N PHE A 892 -20.92 -20.52 -9.11
CA PHE A 892 -19.97 -20.31 -10.22
C PHE A 892 -19.47 -21.63 -10.82
N SER A 893 -19.41 -21.70 -12.14
CA SER A 893 -18.79 -22.78 -12.92
C SER A 893 -17.77 -22.21 -13.90
N ASP A 894 -16.57 -22.80 -13.96
CA ASP A 894 -15.53 -22.46 -14.95
C ASP A 894 -16.03 -22.76 -16.37
N ILE A 895 -15.95 -21.76 -17.25
CA ILE A 895 -16.33 -21.83 -18.67
C ILE A 895 -15.19 -21.42 -19.61
N GLY A 896 -13.98 -21.18 -19.09
CA GLY A 896 -12.87 -20.70 -19.90
C GLY A 896 -11.68 -20.22 -19.09
N ARG A 897 -10.49 -20.31 -19.68
CA ARG A 897 -9.24 -19.83 -19.09
C ARG A 897 -8.45 -19.12 -20.16
N ILE A 898 -8.11 -17.85 -19.91
CA ILE A 898 -7.13 -17.13 -20.73
C ILE A 898 -5.75 -17.33 -20.08
N PRO A 899 -4.76 -17.91 -20.79
CA PRO A 899 -3.40 -17.97 -20.28
C PRO A 899 -2.85 -16.54 -20.22
N GLY A 900 -2.81 -15.98 -19.02
CA GLY A 900 -2.08 -14.77 -18.70
C GLY A 900 -0.60 -15.09 -18.40
N ALA A 901 0.26 -14.09 -18.46
CA ALA A 901 1.66 -14.27 -18.16
C ALA A 901 1.86 -14.43 -16.63
N GLY A 902 2.67 -15.41 -16.24
CA GLY A 902 3.36 -15.45 -14.95
C GLY A 902 2.66 -16.03 -13.74
N GLY A 903 1.73 -16.95 -13.92
CA GLY A 903 1.21 -17.74 -12.82
C GLY A 903 -0.09 -18.41 -13.22
N ASN A 904 -1.05 -18.43 -12.30
CA ASN A 904 -2.38 -18.96 -12.56
C ASN A 904 -3.04 -18.17 -13.71
N PRO A 905 -3.79 -18.87 -14.60
CA PRO A 905 -4.48 -18.24 -15.72
C PRO A 905 -5.58 -17.30 -15.22
N ILE A 906 -6.07 -16.43 -16.11
CA ILE A 906 -7.27 -15.65 -15.85
C ILE A 906 -8.46 -16.58 -16.11
N GLU A 907 -9.09 -17.03 -15.03
CA GLU A 907 -10.22 -17.97 -15.05
C GLU A 907 -11.53 -17.21 -15.28
N ILE A 908 -12.42 -17.75 -16.11
CA ILE A 908 -13.68 -17.14 -16.51
C ILE A 908 -14.83 -18.02 -16.01
N PHE A 909 -15.67 -17.46 -15.16
CA PHE A 909 -16.75 -18.17 -14.46
C PHE A 909 -18.12 -17.67 -14.86
N ALA A 910 -18.98 -18.61 -15.24
CA ALA A 910 -20.42 -18.44 -15.36
C ALA A 910 -21.07 -18.59 -13.98
N GLY A 911 -21.80 -17.59 -13.51
CA GLY A 911 -22.52 -17.60 -12.25
C GLY A 911 -24.04 -17.68 -12.45
N SER A 912 -24.69 -18.60 -11.74
CA SER A 912 -26.13 -18.82 -11.79
C SER A 912 -26.74 -18.89 -10.39
N PHE A 913 -27.95 -18.35 -10.21
CA PHE A 913 -28.67 -18.36 -8.93
C PHE A 913 -29.60 -19.58 -8.82
N ASP A 914 -29.53 -20.27 -7.67
CA ASP A 914 -30.30 -21.48 -7.37
C ASP A 914 -31.82 -21.23 -7.25
N GLU A 915 -32.62 -22.25 -7.60
CA GLU A 915 -34.07 -22.27 -7.47
C GLU A 915 -34.54 -22.29 -6.01
N THR A 916 -33.83 -23.05 -5.17
CA THR A 916 -34.26 -23.46 -3.83
C THR A 916 -34.07 -22.36 -2.78
N PHE A 917 -33.14 -21.43 -3.02
CA PHE A 917 -32.90 -20.29 -2.14
C PHE A 917 -34.01 -19.23 -2.20
N GLU A 918 -34.89 -19.28 -3.22
CA GLU A 918 -35.98 -18.32 -3.42
C GLU A 918 -37.04 -18.31 -2.31
N ALA A 919 -37.04 -19.30 -1.40
CA ALA A 919 -37.99 -19.45 -0.30
C ALA A 919 -37.55 -18.76 1.01
N ILE A 920 -36.24 -18.63 1.27
CA ILE A 920 -35.73 -18.14 2.58
C ILE A 920 -35.75 -16.60 2.67
N ILE A 921 -35.60 -15.91 1.53
CA ILE A 921 -35.56 -14.43 1.44
C ILE A 921 -36.97 -13.79 1.53
N TYR A 922 -37.86 -14.39 2.34
CA TYR A 922 -39.25 -13.96 2.57
C TYR A 922 -39.66 -13.97 4.06
N GLU A 923 -38.78 -14.40 4.97
CA GLU A 923 -38.95 -14.19 6.43
C GLU A 923 -38.12 -12.98 6.95
N GLU A 924 -37.34 -12.33 6.07
CA GLU A 924 -36.59 -11.07 6.26
C GLU A 924 -37.01 -9.97 5.24
#